data_AF-A0A832BLC7-F1
#
_entry.id   AF-A0A832BLC7-F1
#
_cell.length_a   1.000
_cell.length_b   1.000
_cell.length_c   1.000
_cell.angle_alpha   90.00
_cell.angle_beta   90.00
_cell.angle_gamma   90.00
#
_symmetry.space_group_name_H-M   'P 1'
#
loop_
_entity.id
_entity.type
_entity.pdbx_description
1 polymer ?
#
loop_
_entity_poly.entity_id
_entity_poly.type
_entity_poly.pdbx_seq_one_letter_code
_entity_poly.pdbx_strand_id
1 'polypeptide(L)'
;MQEAFETKPALLNYLCSLVILSSLLALLLLAADASWATVGDIAIYWPGVGGMLTPKEQEECANYIYTHVDLVQSATKTLFCGFGQDTVKSFKTWLDAHLRDGQADLVIIIDICPKLLYGGEVDRSMAEQWMESGNMLIWTGSEPFGSYIDTEGICYIEGICPSEGAGQMGASWVLDVSSAGLCRGVGRQEATTAVRDWDDPDGDYDIGSFVEYEAQHALRYDQLLIDALSSNWHQAPFWRPEEIFAEDSEQYQSDCLVLVNEKGGRYGQFYCLAGFNQARMRVISEVINHWLSLPCRTLVVPSRQYPTIQSAINAAQSRDTVVVMPGTYREQLVLKRGVKLVSDFRGGGNNLVPGPGQADKLYGVESKKVLARASRTIIDGTGFPGGVEARPMIDFPPGATVATLVDGFTITHMPRVDHTLPGHAHTVQMRGASGTVINCIICENGSSGLGCHALMKGEESSSRDHRQIDFRYSNIKYDSHPIVINNVVCRNEGNNLGNNHYAYAIFYNNECFESLSVDGHDAPGIGNQHGAHALIVGNLVYQSAWVGIGARQGEEQGRYPVNRPTHPTVRKNRVYDSGQNYTCQDDKECGAGIGADDTGGFDPKLGRLVYHLIEDNYVSGSANAGIGCRSTNPTTGYVRIVGNEVTQSGRLGWGAGIGIRGATHVAAISRNVTYGNRGPGIGLREGAACELISNNESFENEAAGIGLREGAKVVEISHNDLHDNRAAGCGHEGSQEGGRVWVRLEYGNRIRQNRGAGLGIVCSDVVEIRDNLIEHNDQPGITLMGGSTVGLIVANTLDYNGASCKASLSAHEGSSATIKDTLISHSGAVGISAFGPETSLLLEGCTITDSGQCSYGPNLTAQAGAKVQLVGCSLERTIGSPNIMVSGSATTLSLVECTVRDSAKPGLVASSDAKINIRNTTFDRNGTDGTRGLMIDGCEIVLERVTVCNSPHHALAATNCTGRIEGCEFYRNGLVGGGQITIIGSRLSLIRNLLHDPGGYHNQIALLSGSDCKVYHNTIVGKADGKAGALNQGPGDGLYVDGTSRAEVRNNIFSCLPRGIGQGVVKNDRQEIAAKAFVLASSNCFHQMSDFSDKGIVGQKIILADPQLTKTYSLGPNSPCLDAAELIRGVNDAFRGAGPDIGAKEN
;
A
#
# COMPACT_ATOMS: atom_id res chain seq x y z
N MET A 1 26.55 15.37 67.01
CA MET A 1 25.84 14.07 67.13
C MET A 1 26.47 13.12 68.16
N GLN A 2 27.66 13.40 68.71
CA GLN A 2 28.33 12.52 69.69
C GLN A 2 28.13 12.93 71.17
N GLU A 3 27.38 14.01 71.44
CA GLU A 3 27.10 14.50 72.81
C GLU A 3 25.70 14.11 73.35
N ALA A 4 24.93 13.30 72.63
CA ALA A 4 23.55 12.97 73.02
C ALA A 4 23.36 11.62 73.73
N PHE A 5 24.43 10.85 73.96
CA PHE A 5 24.29 9.42 74.33
C PHE A 5 24.55 9.04 75.80
N GLU A 6 24.91 9.96 76.71
CA GLU A 6 25.34 9.57 78.06
C GLU A 6 24.32 9.65 79.20
N THR A 7 23.07 10.09 78.99
CA THR A 7 22.09 10.09 80.08
C THR A 7 20.68 9.75 79.61
N LYS A 8 20.31 8.46 79.66
CA LYS A 8 18.98 7.93 80.01
C LYS A 8 18.84 6.44 79.61
N PRO A 9 18.90 5.50 80.57
CA PRO A 9 18.59 4.08 80.33
C PRO A 9 17.15 3.81 79.84
N ALA A 10 16.25 4.79 79.98
CA ALA A 10 14.86 4.68 79.56
C ALA A 10 14.65 4.80 78.03
N LEU A 11 15.54 5.48 77.30
CA LEU A 11 15.37 5.68 75.85
C LEU A 11 15.72 4.43 75.06
N LEU A 12 16.69 3.64 75.54
CA LEU A 12 17.11 2.38 74.91
C LEU A 12 16.02 1.30 75.04
N ASN A 13 15.33 1.23 76.19
CA ASN A 13 14.19 0.34 76.36
C ASN A 13 12.99 0.78 75.51
N TYR A 14 12.74 2.08 75.34
CA TYR A 14 11.66 2.56 74.49
C TYR A 14 11.92 2.33 73.00
N LEU A 15 13.18 2.45 72.54
CA LEU A 15 13.59 2.14 71.17
C LEU A 15 13.62 0.63 70.89
N CYS A 16 14.07 -0.20 71.83
CA CYS A 16 13.95 -1.65 71.71
C CYS A 16 12.49 -2.09 71.74
N SER A 17 11.63 -1.50 72.56
CA SER A 17 10.19 -1.78 72.55
C SER A 17 9.50 -1.31 71.28
N LEU A 18 9.91 -0.19 70.66
CA LEU A 18 9.37 0.26 69.38
C LEU A 18 9.84 -0.59 68.19
N VAL A 19 11.09 -1.05 68.20
CA VAL A 19 11.60 -1.98 67.17
C VAL A 19 10.97 -3.35 67.34
N ILE A 20 10.79 -3.83 68.57
CA ILE A 20 10.07 -5.08 68.86
C ILE A 20 8.58 -4.93 68.54
N LEU A 21 7.93 -3.79 68.82
CA LEU A 21 6.54 -3.55 68.40
C LEU A 21 6.41 -3.41 66.90
N SER A 22 7.34 -2.76 66.19
CA SER A 22 7.30 -2.65 64.73
C SER A 22 7.58 -4.00 64.07
N SER A 23 8.46 -4.82 64.66
CA SER A 23 8.73 -6.19 64.22
C SER A 23 7.61 -7.15 64.58
N LEU A 24 6.90 -6.97 65.71
CA LEU A 24 5.70 -7.74 66.08
C LEU A 24 4.48 -7.29 65.29
N LEU A 25 4.32 -6.00 64.98
CA LEU A 25 3.26 -5.49 64.12
C LEU A 25 3.53 -5.93 62.68
N ALA A 26 4.79 -5.94 62.24
CA ALA A 26 5.19 -6.57 60.98
C ALA A 26 4.98 -8.09 61.02
N LEU A 27 5.22 -8.79 62.14
CA LEU A 27 4.93 -10.22 62.28
C LEU A 27 3.43 -10.54 62.36
N LEU A 28 2.63 -9.65 62.95
CA LEU A 28 1.17 -9.74 63.03
C LEU A 28 0.52 -9.37 61.69
N LEU A 29 1.09 -8.43 60.94
CA LEU A 29 0.75 -8.17 59.54
C LEU A 29 1.22 -9.33 58.63
N LEU A 30 2.39 -9.92 58.89
CA LEU A 30 2.87 -11.15 58.24
C LEU A 30 1.97 -12.37 58.52
N ALA A 31 1.18 -12.35 59.59
CA ALA A 31 0.22 -13.40 59.92
C ALA A 31 -1.21 -13.08 59.43
N ALA A 32 -1.55 -11.81 59.24
CA ALA A 32 -2.87 -11.37 58.77
C ALA A 32 -2.99 -11.34 57.23
N ASP A 33 -1.90 -11.07 56.49
CA ASP A 33 -1.91 -11.10 55.02
C ASP A 33 -1.60 -12.48 54.41
N ALA A 34 -1.27 -13.47 55.26
CA ALA A 34 -0.89 -14.81 54.82
C ALA A 34 -2.00 -15.86 54.97
N SER A 35 -3.25 -15.46 55.22
CA SER A 35 -4.38 -16.36 55.40
C SER A 35 -5.43 -16.21 54.31
N TRP A 36 -5.38 -17.13 53.34
CA TRP A 36 -6.48 -17.78 52.61
C TRP A 36 -7.65 -16.89 52.17
N ALA A 37 -7.86 -16.82 50.85
CA ALA A 37 -9.21 -16.84 50.31
C ALA A 37 -9.92 -18.09 50.88
N THR A 38 -10.70 -17.91 51.95
CA THR A 38 -11.75 -18.87 52.26
C THR A 38 -12.74 -18.86 51.12
N VAL A 39 -13.36 -20.01 50.88
CA VAL A 39 -14.35 -20.16 49.82
C VAL A 39 -15.50 -19.19 50.09
N GLY A 40 -15.70 -18.20 49.21
CA GLY A 40 -16.75 -17.20 49.34
C GLY A 40 -18.14 -17.76 49.04
N ASP A 41 -19.15 -16.98 49.41
CA ASP A 41 -20.55 -17.25 49.21
C ASP A 41 -20.96 -17.14 47.73
N ILE A 42 -22.01 -17.86 47.34
CA ILE A 42 -22.45 -17.97 45.95
C ILE A 42 -23.86 -17.41 45.84
N ALA A 43 -24.05 -16.40 45.00
CA ALA A 43 -25.35 -15.94 44.57
C ALA A 43 -25.66 -16.45 43.16
N ILE A 44 -26.81 -17.12 43.00
CA ILE A 44 -27.33 -17.54 41.70
C ILE A 44 -28.55 -16.68 41.40
N TYR A 45 -28.45 -15.83 40.38
CA TYR A 45 -29.54 -14.96 39.95
C TYR A 45 -30.10 -15.45 38.62
N TRP A 46 -31.42 -15.63 38.56
CA TRP A 46 -32.12 -15.83 37.30
C TRP A 46 -33.42 -15.00 37.28
N PRO A 47 -33.69 -14.27 36.18
CA PRO A 47 -34.77 -13.31 36.16
C PRO A 47 -36.14 -13.91 35.83
N GLY A 48 -36.21 -15.14 35.32
CA GLY A 48 -37.48 -15.80 35.03
C GLY A 48 -38.25 -15.19 33.86
N VAL A 49 -37.55 -14.48 32.96
CA VAL A 49 -38.09 -13.96 31.69
C VAL A 49 -37.42 -14.64 30.51
N GLY A 50 -38.08 -14.68 29.34
CA GLY A 50 -37.51 -15.30 28.15
C GLY A 50 -36.32 -14.51 27.58
N GLY A 51 -35.16 -15.15 27.50
CA GLY A 51 -33.96 -14.71 26.78
C GLY A 51 -33.53 -15.77 25.75
N MET A 52 -32.26 -16.20 25.76
CA MET A 52 -31.88 -17.44 25.06
C MET A 52 -32.47 -18.68 25.73
N LEU A 53 -32.68 -18.61 27.04
CA LEU A 53 -33.34 -19.64 27.83
C LEU A 53 -34.79 -19.23 28.08
N THR A 54 -35.69 -20.20 27.97
CA THR A 54 -37.04 -20.04 28.52
C THR A 54 -36.96 -19.90 30.05
N PRO A 55 -37.96 -19.26 30.70
CA PRO A 55 -37.98 -19.15 32.17
C PRO A 55 -37.81 -20.49 32.89
N LYS A 56 -38.36 -21.57 32.31
CA LYS A 56 -38.23 -22.92 32.84
C LYS A 56 -36.81 -23.45 32.75
N GLU A 57 -36.12 -23.19 31.64
CA GLU A 57 -34.73 -23.63 31.45
C GLU A 57 -33.76 -22.83 32.35
N GLN A 58 -34.04 -21.55 32.59
CA GLN A 58 -33.30 -20.75 33.58
C GLN A 58 -33.45 -21.34 34.99
N GLU A 59 -34.69 -21.69 35.37
CA GLU A 59 -34.98 -22.34 36.65
C GLU A 59 -34.32 -23.72 36.77
N GLU A 60 -34.38 -24.55 35.72
CA GLU A 60 -33.70 -25.85 35.68
C GLU A 60 -32.19 -25.69 35.85
N CYS A 61 -31.58 -24.71 35.18
CA CYS A 61 -30.16 -24.39 35.31
C CYS A 61 -29.80 -23.90 36.73
N ALA A 62 -30.56 -22.95 37.29
CA ALA A 62 -30.35 -22.43 38.64
C ALA A 62 -30.41 -23.54 39.70
N ASN A 63 -31.44 -24.38 39.61
CA ASN A 63 -31.63 -25.50 40.53
C ASN A 63 -30.54 -26.56 40.37
N TYR A 64 -30.10 -26.85 39.13
CA TYR A 64 -29.00 -27.77 38.89
C TYR A 64 -27.72 -27.29 39.55
N ILE A 65 -27.32 -26.03 39.34
CA ILE A 65 -26.12 -25.44 39.93
C ILE A 65 -26.22 -25.44 41.47
N TYR A 66 -27.38 -25.05 42.00
CA TYR A 66 -27.62 -25.03 43.44
C TYR A 66 -27.47 -26.42 44.07
N THR A 67 -27.85 -27.49 43.37
CA THR A 67 -27.82 -28.87 43.87
C THR A 67 -26.52 -29.62 43.59
N HIS A 68 -25.86 -29.38 42.44
CA HIS A 68 -24.73 -30.21 41.95
C HIS A 68 -23.35 -29.61 42.18
N VAL A 69 -23.27 -28.41 42.72
CA VAL A 69 -21.99 -27.83 43.17
C VAL A 69 -21.63 -28.40 44.54
N ASP A 70 -20.51 -29.10 44.62
CA ASP A 70 -19.98 -29.63 45.89
C ASP A 70 -19.34 -28.50 46.69
N LEU A 71 -19.90 -28.20 47.86
CA LEU A 71 -19.42 -27.13 48.73
C LEU A 71 -18.23 -27.62 49.56
N VAL A 72 -17.17 -26.81 49.62
CA VAL A 72 -16.25 -26.83 50.76
C VAL A 72 -17.01 -26.29 51.97
N GLN A 73 -16.81 -26.89 53.15
CA GLN A 73 -17.68 -26.85 54.35
C GLN A 73 -18.15 -25.48 54.90
N SER A 74 -17.80 -24.34 54.29
CA SER A 74 -18.09 -22.98 54.78
C SER A 74 -18.90 -22.06 53.85
N ALA A 75 -19.06 -22.36 52.55
CA ALA A 75 -19.75 -21.44 51.61
C ALA A 75 -21.28 -21.61 51.61
N THR A 76 -22.02 -20.50 51.64
CA THR A 76 -23.48 -20.47 51.51
C THR A 76 -23.91 -20.22 50.08
N LYS A 77 -25.01 -20.86 49.65
CA LYS A 77 -25.64 -20.61 48.36
C LYS A 77 -26.92 -19.82 48.58
N THR A 78 -27.07 -18.70 47.90
CA THR A 78 -28.30 -17.91 47.90
C THR A 78 -28.85 -17.84 46.48
N LEU A 79 -30.15 -18.11 46.35
CA LEU A 79 -30.83 -18.24 45.08
C LEU A 79 -31.81 -17.06 44.95
N PHE A 80 -31.64 -16.23 43.93
CA PHE A 80 -32.45 -15.02 43.69
C PHE A 80 -33.28 -15.20 42.42
N CYS A 81 -34.61 -15.26 42.60
CA CYS A 81 -35.57 -15.48 41.52
C CYS A 81 -36.34 -14.21 41.17
N GLY A 82 -36.43 -13.89 39.88
CA GLY A 82 -37.41 -12.95 39.36
C GLY A 82 -36.94 -11.51 39.29
N PHE A 83 -37.85 -10.64 38.86
CA PHE A 83 -37.70 -9.19 38.79
C PHE A 83 -38.70 -8.51 39.73
N GLY A 84 -38.39 -7.31 40.21
CA GLY A 84 -39.21 -6.59 41.18
C GLY A 84 -38.37 -5.90 42.25
N GLN A 85 -38.92 -4.84 42.86
CA GLN A 85 -38.19 -4.04 43.85
C GLN A 85 -37.67 -4.88 45.03
N ASP A 86 -38.45 -5.87 45.51
CA ASP A 86 -38.06 -6.68 46.67
C ASP A 86 -36.93 -7.67 46.35
N THR A 87 -37.00 -8.37 45.20
CA THR A 87 -35.93 -9.29 44.76
C THR A 87 -34.64 -8.51 44.49
N VAL A 88 -34.72 -7.42 43.73
CA VAL A 88 -33.55 -6.59 43.40
C VAL A 88 -32.94 -5.97 44.67
N LYS A 89 -33.77 -5.50 45.61
CA LYS A 89 -33.29 -4.98 46.90
C LYS A 89 -32.62 -6.05 47.75
N SER A 90 -33.17 -7.27 47.77
CA SER A 90 -32.59 -8.39 48.50
C SER A 90 -31.24 -8.80 47.91
N PHE A 91 -31.16 -8.87 46.57
CA PHE A 91 -29.92 -9.16 45.87
C PHE A 91 -28.88 -8.06 46.08
N LYS A 92 -29.25 -6.78 46.01
CA LYS A 92 -28.36 -5.66 46.35
C LYS A 92 -27.84 -5.75 47.78
N THR A 93 -28.72 -6.02 48.74
CA THR A 93 -28.35 -6.15 50.16
C THR A 93 -27.32 -7.27 50.35
N TRP A 94 -27.50 -8.37 49.61
CA TRP A 94 -26.51 -9.45 49.58
C TRP A 94 -25.18 -8.98 48.97
N LEU A 95 -25.20 -8.36 47.78
CA LEU A 95 -23.98 -7.85 47.14
C LEU A 95 -23.23 -6.87 48.06
N ASP A 96 -23.91 -5.89 48.65
CA ASP A 96 -23.29 -4.90 49.55
C ASP A 96 -22.63 -5.55 50.78
N ALA A 97 -23.20 -6.65 51.30
CA ALA A 97 -22.68 -7.36 52.47
C ALA A 97 -21.42 -8.18 52.16
N HIS A 98 -21.26 -8.64 50.92
CA HIS A 98 -20.18 -9.52 50.46
C HIS A 98 -19.15 -8.78 49.58
N LEU A 99 -19.39 -7.49 49.27
CA LEU A 99 -18.53 -6.74 48.36
C LEU A 99 -17.07 -6.65 48.85
N ARG A 100 -16.84 -6.54 50.16
CA ARG A 100 -15.52 -6.29 50.77
C ARG A 100 -15.35 -7.00 52.11
N ASP A 101 -15.93 -8.19 52.24
CA ASP A 101 -15.85 -8.97 53.47
C ASP A 101 -14.50 -9.71 53.63
N GLY A 102 -13.66 -9.66 52.59
CA GLY A 102 -12.35 -10.30 52.53
C GLY A 102 -12.40 -11.75 52.03
N GLN A 103 -13.56 -12.23 51.61
CA GLN A 103 -13.74 -13.52 50.94
C GLN A 103 -13.91 -13.30 49.42
N ALA A 104 -13.63 -14.35 48.64
CA ALA A 104 -13.75 -14.29 47.19
C ALA A 104 -15.10 -14.88 46.77
N ASP A 105 -16.13 -14.04 46.75
CA ASP A 105 -17.52 -14.43 46.49
C ASP A 105 -17.82 -14.58 45.00
N LEU A 106 -18.88 -15.33 44.68
CA LEU A 106 -19.27 -15.63 43.32
C LEU A 106 -20.71 -15.22 43.04
N VAL A 107 -20.91 -14.47 41.95
CA VAL A 107 -22.22 -14.18 41.37
C VAL A 107 -22.35 -14.91 40.05
N ILE A 108 -23.44 -15.65 39.88
CA ILE A 108 -23.78 -16.35 38.63
C ILE A 108 -25.06 -15.74 38.08
N ILE A 109 -24.97 -15.17 36.88
CA ILE A 109 -26.10 -14.61 36.17
C ILE A 109 -26.54 -15.58 35.07
N ILE A 110 -27.77 -16.06 35.19
CA ILE A 110 -28.37 -16.96 34.22
C ILE A 110 -29.08 -16.13 33.15
N ASP A 111 -28.50 -16.13 31.94
CA ASP A 111 -29.05 -15.54 30.70
C ASP A 111 -29.12 -14.00 30.66
N ILE A 112 -29.90 -13.35 31.55
CA ILE A 112 -30.18 -11.90 31.51
C ILE A 112 -29.77 -11.21 32.83
N CYS A 113 -29.07 -10.07 32.74
CA CYS A 113 -28.59 -9.30 33.90
C CYS A 113 -29.72 -8.58 34.64
N PRO A 114 -29.72 -8.47 35.97
CA PRO A 114 -30.48 -7.41 36.63
C PRO A 114 -29.85 -6.04 36.32
N LYS A 115 -30.69 -5.02 36.05
CA LYS A 115 -30.26 -3.62 35.87
C LYS A 115 -29.38 -3.12 37.03
N LEU A 116 -29.51 -3.69 38.22
CA LEU A 116 -28.67 -3.41 39.39
C LEU A 116 -27.16 -3.55 39.13
N LEU A 117 -26.73 -4.56 38.37
CA LEU A 117 -25.31 -4.82 38.15
C LEU A 117 -24.68 -3.89 37.11
N TYR A 118 -25.47 -3.46 36.13
CA TYR A 118 -25.00 -2.82 34.90
C TYR A 118 -25.55 -1.40 34.63
N GLY A 119 -26.73 -1.06 35.14
CA GLY A 119 -27.69 -0.10 34.56
C GLY A 119 -27.25 1.33 34.23
N GLY A 120 -26.49 1.50 33.14
CA GLY A 120 -26.48 2.71 32.30
C GLY A 120 -25.24 3.61 32.40
N GLU A 121 -24.07 3.14 31.95
CA GLU A 121 -22.90 3.98 31.61
C GLU A 121 -22.24 4.77 32.77
N VAL A 122 -21.89 4.13 33.89
CA VAL A 122 -21.10 4.82 34.93
C VAL A 122 -19.93 3.95 35.37
N ASP A 123 -18.72 4.45 35.16
CA ASP A 123 -17.51 4.11 35.91
C ASP A 123 -17.90 3.89 37.39
N ARG A 124 -17.51 2.74 37.95
CA ARG A 124 -17.93 2.17 39.24
C ARG A 124 -19.31 1.53 39.25
N SER A 125 -19.64 0.79 38.20
CA SER A 125 -20.83 -0.09 38.23
C SER A 125 -20.73 -1.10 39.40
N MET A 126 -21.86 -1.70 39.82
CA MET A 126 -21.81 -2.71 40.88
C MET A 126 -21.01 -3.94 40.43
N ALA A 127 -21.12 -4.35 39.15
CA ALA A 127 -20.32 -5.44 38.59
C ALA A 127 -18.81 -5.12 38.60
N GLU A 128 -18.44 -3.90 38.23
CA GLU A 128 -17.05 -3.44 38.26
C GLU A 128 -16.51 -3.43 39.69
N GLN A 129 -17.19 -2.76 40.63
CA GLN A 129 -16.78 -2.73 42.04
C GLN A 129 -16.69 -4.13 42.66
N TRP A 130 -17.58 -5.05 42.24
CA TRP A 130 -17.55 -6.45 42.65
C TRP A 130 -16.26 -7.12 42.23
N MET A 131 -15.92 -7.04 40.94
CA MET A 131 -14.70 -7.63 40.42
C MET A 131 -13.45 -6.91 40.95
N GLU A 132 -13.45 -5.59 41.07
CA GLU A 132 -12.34 -4.84 41.66
C GLU A 132 -12.04 -5.22 43.13
N SER A 133 -13.02 -5.78 43.83
CA SER A 133 -12.85 -6.23 45.21
C SER A 133 -12.32 -7.67 45.32
N GLY A 134 -12.00 -8.32 44.19
CA GLY A 134 -11.43 -9.67 44.14
C GLY A 134 -12.45 -10.79 43.92
N ASN A 135 -13.73 -10.45 43.73
CA ASN A 135 -14.82 -11.41 43.55
C ASN A 135 -14.98 -11.87 42.09
N MET A 136 -15.74 -12.95 41.88
CA MET A 136 -16.02 -13.51 40.56
C MET A 136 -17.45 -13.21 40.11
N LEU A 137 -17.60 -12.84 38.84
CA LEU A 137 -18.87 -12.73 38.14
C LEU A 137 -18.89 -13.70 36.96
N ILE A 138 -19.83 -14.63 36.94
CA ILE A 138 -20.10 -15.52 35.81
C ILE A 138 -21.32 -15.02 35.06
N TRP A 139 -21.13 -14.80 33.77
CA TRP A 139 -22.15 -14.37 32.82
C TRP A 139 -22.43 -15.49 31.81
N THR A 140 -23.69 -15.94 31.75
CA THR A 140 -24.11 -17.05 30.88
C THR A 140 -24.93 -16.66 29.66
N GLY A 141 -25.18 -15.36 29.47
CA GLY A 141 -25.88 -14.83 28.30
C GLY A 141 -25.01 -14.82 27.05
N SER A 142 -25.65 -14.81 25.87
CA SER A 142 -24.99 -14.81 24.54
C SER A 142 -24.24 -13.52 24.26
N GLU A 143 -24.64 -12.43 24.92
CA GLU A 143 -24.09 -11.11 24.73
C GLU A 143 -23.45 -10.65 26.04
N PRO A 144 -22.13 -10.40 26.09
CA PRO A 144 -21.46 -9.90 27.29
C PRO A 144 -22.07 -8.56 27.73
N PHE A 145 -22.84 -8.57 28.84
CA PHE A 145 -23.59 -7.41 29.33
C PHE A 145 -24.55 -6.75 28.31
N GLY A 146 -25.02 -7.49 27.29
CA GLY A 146 -25.89 -6.96 26.23
C GLY A 146 -27.38 -6.91 26.58
N SER A 147 -27.82 -7.71 27.56
CA SER A 147 -29.23 -7.83 27.94
C SER A 147 -29.44 -7.65 29.44
N TYR A 148 -30.37 -6.78 29.84
CA TYR A 148 -30.72 -6.60 31.25
C TYR A 148 -32.22 -6.39 31.50
N ILE A 149 -32.66 -6.68 32.74
CA ILE A 149 -34.04 -6.52 33.19
C ILE A 149 -34.14 -5.49 34.32
N ASP A 150 -35.10 -4.58 34.22
CA ASP A 150 -35.40 -3.60 35.28
C ASP A 150 -36.35 -4.15 36.36
N THR A 151 -36.67 -3.32 37.35
CA THR A 151 -37.60 -3.70 38.44
C THR A 151 -39.05 -3.83 38.00
N GLU A 152 -39.41 -3.37 36.80
CA GLU A 152 -40.75 -3.48 36.22
C GLU A 152 -40.91 -4.74 35.35
N GLY A 153 -39.81 -5.47 35.14
CA GLY A 153 -39.79 -6.67 34.31
C GLY A 153 -39.58 -6.40 32.83
N ILE A 154 -39.24 -5.16 32.48
CA ILE A 154 -38.94 -4.79 31.10
C ILE A 154 -37.51 -5.27 30.81
N CYS A 155 -37.40 -6.18 29.84
CA CYS A 155 -36.12 -6.64 29.32
C CYS A 155 -35.64 -5.67 28.22
N TYR A 156 -34.44 -5.13 28.39
CA TYR A 156 -33.76 -4.29 27.41
C TYR A 156 -32.72 -5.16 26.72
N ILE A 157 -32.95 -5.40 25.43
CA ILE A 157 -32.10 -6.20 24.54
C ILE A 157 -31.71 -5.30 23.36
N GLU A 158 -30.43 -5.32 22.97
CA GLU A 158 -29.95 -4.56 21.81
C GLU A 158 -30.77 -4.93 20.55
N GLY A 159 -31.27 -3.91 19.82
CA GLY A 159 -32.09 -4.09 18.62
C GLY A 159 -33.60 -4.27 18.82
N ILE A 160 -34.09 -4.44 20.07
CA ILE A 160 -35.53 -4.58 20.38
C ILE A 160 -36.07 -3.35 21.14
N CYS A 161 -35.28 -2.79 22.06
CA CYS A 161 -35.59 -1.58 22.83
C CYS A 161 -34.37 -0.64 22.85
N PRO A 162 -34.51 0.67 23.15
CA PRO A 162 -33.36 1.54 23.38
C PRO A 162 -32.61 1.05 24.62
N SER A 163 -31.56 0.27 24.44
CA SER A 163 -30.62 -0.06 25.51
C SER A 163 -29.90 1.22 25.89
N GLU A 164 -29.98 1.64 27.16
CA GLU A 164 -29.18 2.75 27.72
C GLU A 164 -27.68 2.35 27.76
N GLY A 165 -27.05 2.18 26.59
CA GLY A 165 -25.65 1.80 26.42
C GLY A 165 -25.32 0.31 26.54
N ALA A 166 -26.28 -0.60 26.77
CA ALA A 166 -26.03 -2.05 26.65
C ALA A 166 -25.86 -2.48 25.18
N GLY A 167 -24.97 -3.46 24.98
CA GLY A 167 -24.60 -3.97 23.66
C GLY A 167 -23.08 -4.02 23.47
N GLN A 168 -22.61 -3.62 22.29
CA GLN A 168 -21.17 -3.59 21.91
C GLN A 168 -20.25 -2.82 22.92
N MET A 169 -20.82 -1.88 23.68
CA MET A 169 -20.09 -1.04 24.64
C MET A 169 -20.13 -1.57 26.09
N GLY A 170 -21.06 -2.46 26.42
CA GLY A 170 -21.35 -2.77 27.83
C GLY A 170 -20.25 -3.53 28.55
N ALA A 171 -19.69 -4.55 27.90
CA ALA A 171 -18.51 -5.23 28.44
C ALA A 171 -17.30 -4.29 28.51
N SER A 172 -17.20 -3.32 27.60
CA SER A 172 -16.09 -2.36 27.60
C SER A 172 -16.11 -1.53 28.88
N TRP A 173 -17.27 -1.04 29.30
CA TRP A 173 -17.36 -0.27 30.55
C TRP A 173 -17.23 -1.10 31.81
N VAL A 174 -17.86 -2.28 31.88
CA VAL A 174 -17.80 -3.11 33.10
C VAL A 174 -16.40 -3.66 33.36
N LEU A 175 -15.62 -3.83 32.30
CA LEU A 175 -14.24 -4.28 32.38
C LEU A 175 -13.23 -3.11 32.37
N ASP A 176 -13.69 -1.85 32.41
CA ASP A 176 -12.84 -0.63 32.33
C ASP A 176 -11.87 -0.61 31.14
N VAL A 177 -12.37 -1.09 30.00
CA VAL A 177 -11.68 -1.16 28.71
C VAL A 177 -11.99 0.16 28.00
N SER A 178 -10.99 1.06 27.92
CA SER A 178 -11.07 2.42 27.37
C SER A 178 -11.46 2.56 25.88
N SER A 179 -11.51 1.47 25.14
CA SER A 179 -11.77 1.39 23.71
C SER A 179 -13.20 0.94 23.45
N ALA A 180 -13.84 1.60 22.50
CA ALA A 180 -15.13 1.15 22.00
C ALA A 180 -14.96 -0.20 21.27
N GLY A 181 -15.93 -1.10 21.44
CA GLY A 181 -16.02 -2.32 20.63
C GLY A 181 -15.28 -3.54 21.19
N LEU A 182 -15.16 -3.69 22.52
CA LEU A 182 -14.74 -4.97 23.11
C LEU A 182 -15.62 -6.14 22.63
N CYS A 183 -16.88 -5.85 22.32
CA CYS A 183 -17.85 -6.77 21.76
C CYS A 183 -18.22 -6.41 20.31
N ARG A 184 -18.00 -7.32 19.35
CA ARG A 184 -18.44 -7.18 17.94
C ARG A 184 -19.98 -7.23 17.84
N GLY A 185 -20.60 -6.74 16.77
CA GLY A 185 -21.96 -7.15 16.36
C GLY A 185 -22.03 -8.59 15.81
N VAL A 186 -23.22 -9.03 15.36
CA VAL A 186 -23.51 -10.44 15.02
C VAL A 186 -22.51 -11.04 14.01
N GLY A 187 -21.86 -12.16 14.37
CA GLY A 187 -20.87 -12.83 13.52
C GLY A 187 -20.46 -14.23 14.00
N ARG A 188 -19.87 -15.02 13.10
CA ARG A 188 -19.32 -16.35 13.40
C ARG A 188 -18.02 -16.18 14.21
N GLN A 189 -18.01 -16.68 15.44
CA GLN A 189 -16.80 -16.83 16.23
C GLN A 189 -16.10 -18.12 15.82
N GLU A 190 -14.87 -18.00 15.35
CA GLU A 190 -14.01 -19.15 15.10
C GLU A 190 -13.13 -19.37 16.33
N ALA A 191 -12.91 -20.63 16.75
CA ALA A 191 -11.81 -20.94 17.66
C ALA A 191 -10.57 -20.25 17.10
N THR A 192 -9.79 -19.52 17.92
CA THR A 192 -8.63 -18.73 17.47
C THR A 192 -7.61 -19.60 16.76
N THR A 193 -7.90 -19.92 15.52
CA THR A 193 -6.99 -20.23 14.46
C THR A 193 -6.87 -18.89 13.76
N ALA A 194 -5.64 -18.39 13.61
CA ALA A 194 -5.33 -17.07 13.06
C ALA A 194 -5.72 -16.92 11.57
N VAL A 195 -6.96 -17.23 11.22
CA VAL A 195 -7.40 -17.64 9.89
C VAL A 195 -8.55 -16.73 9.48
N ARG A 196 -8.17 -15.59 8.91
CA ARG A 196 -8.98 -14.43 8.51
C ARG A 196 -10.03 -14.75 7.44
N ASP A 197 -11.32 -14.56 7.63
CA ASP A 197 -12.31 -14.67 6.53
C ASP A 197 -12.10 -13.56 5.47
N TRP A 198 -12.42 -13.83 4.20
CA TRP A 198 -12.14 -12.95 3.06
C TRP A 198 -12.98 -11.65 3.06
N ASP A 199 -14.15 -11.68 3.69
CA ASP A 199 -15.11 -10.56 3.71
C ASP A 199 -14.91 -9.60 4.91
N ASP A 200 -13.89 -9.81 5.75
CA ASP A 200 -13.66 -9.02 6.96
C ASP A 200 -12.25 -8.36 7.00
N PRO A 201 -12.13 -7.10 6.52
CA PRO A 201 -10.84 -6.41 6.38
C PRO A 201 -10.17 -6.02 7.70
N ASP A 202 -10.83 -6.10 8.86
CA ASP A 202 -10.32 -5.55 10.13
C ASP A 202 -9.51 -6.54 10.99
N GLY A 203 -9.47 -7.83 10.63
CA GLY A 203 -8.49 -8.79 11.19
C GLY A 203 -8.57 -8.95 12.72
N ASP A 204 -9.76 -9.26 13.21
CA ASP A 204 -10.08 -9.30 14.64
C ASP A 204 -9.65 -10.61 15.30
N TYR A 205 -9.01 -10.52 16.48
CA TYR A 205 -8.68 -11.67 17.32
C TYR A 205 -9.76 -11.84 18.39
N ASP A 206 -10.86 -12.50 18.04
CA ASP A 206 -11.87 -12.89 19.01
C ASP A 206 -11.24 -13.83 20.07
N ILE A 207 -11.64 -13.75 21.34
CA ILE A 207 -11.35 -14.81 22.30
C ILE A 207 -12.37 -15.91 22.07
N GLY A 208 -12.04 -16.79 21.13
CA GLY A 208 -12.92 -17.89 20.73
C GLY A 208 -12.98 -19.03 21.76
N SER A 209 -14.15 -19.66 21.84
CA SER A 209 -14.33 -21.03 22.32
C SER A 209 -13.42 -22.02 21.56
N PHE A 210 -13.19 -23.22 22.07
CA PHE A 210 -12.38 -24.24 21.40
C PHE A 210 -13.02 -24.77 20.10
N VAL A 211 -14.28 -24.41 19.82
CA VAL A 211 -15.03 -24.74 18.61
C VAL A 211 -15.62 -23.48 17.98
N GLU A 212 -16.05 -23.56 16.72
CA GLU A 212 -16.73 -22.47 16.03
C GLU A 212 -18.19 -22.34 16.49
N TYR A 213 -18.67 -21.11 16.72
CA TYR A 213 -20.04 -20.81 17.16
C TYR A 213 -20.51 -19.50 16.56
N GLU A 214 -21.80 -19.38 16.24
CA GLU A 214 -22.37 -18.06 15.98
C GLU A 214 -22.70 -17.39 17.31
N ALA A 215 -22.06 -16.26 17.59
CA ALA A 215 -22.46 -15.40 18.68
C ALA A 215 -22.96 -14.08 18.15
N GLN A 216 -23.91 -13.50 18.85
CA GLN A 216 -24.36 -12.14 18.54
C GLN A 216 -23.26 -11.12 18.85
N HIS A 217 -22.43 -11.34 19.89
CA HIS A 217 -21.37 -10.42 20.27
C HIS A 217 -20.14 -11.14 20.89
N ALA A 218 -18.94 -10.97 20.32
CA ALA A 218 -17.69 -11.67 20.72
C ALA A 218 -16.72 -10.78 21.50
N LEU A 219 -16.12 -11.28 22.60
CA LEU A 219 -15.03 -10.56 23.29
C LEU A 219 -13.76 -10.58 22.44
N ARG A 220 -13.18 -9.42 22.19
CA ARG A 220 -11.94 -9.26 21.43
C ARG A 220 -10.70 -9.29 22.31
N TYR A 221 -9.80 -10.26 22.08
CA TYR A 221 -8.55 -10.38 22.83
C TYR A 221 -7.62 -9.21 22.55
N ASP A 222 -7.53 -8.83 21.28
CA ASP A 222 -6.68 -7.73 20.88
C ASP A 222 -7.14 -6.40 21.44
N GLN A 223 -8.44 -6.21 21.64
CA GLN A 223 -8.97 -4.98 22.21
C GLN A 223 -8.70 -4.88 23.72
N LEU A 224 -8.81 -5.99 24.47
CA LEU A 224 -8.34 -6.07 25.87
C LEU A 224 -6.85 -5.74 25.99
N LEU A 225 -6.05 -6.19 25.03
CA LEU A 225 -4.63 -5.87 24.98
C LEU A 225 -4.38 -4.39 24.66
N ILE A 226 -5.04 -3.84 23.63
CA ILE A 226 -4.85 -2.45 23.18
C ILE A 226 -5.14 -1.44 24.30
N ASP A 227 -6.20 -1.64 25.08
CA ASP A 227 -6.53 -0.73 26.18
C ASP A 227 -5.59 -0.80 27.37
N ALA A 228 -5.00 -1.96 27.61
CA ALA A 228 -3.93 -2.09 28.59
C ALA A 228 -2.74 -1.15 28.26
N LEU A 229 -2.64 -0.62 27.03
CA LEU A 229 -1.57 0.27 26.58
C LEU A 229 -2.01 1.69 26.21
N SER A 230 -3.28 2.08 26.40
CA SER A 230 -3.59 3.52 26.46
C SER A 230 -2.78 4.13 27.63
N SER A 231 -2.41 5.41 27.56
CA SER A 231 -1.28 6.03 28.28
C SER A 231 -1.25 5.93 29.83
N ASN A 232 -2.17 5.19 30.44
CA ASN A 232 -2.36 4.99 31.87
C ASN A 232 -2.37 3.50 32.27
N TRP A 233 -1.51 2.65 31.70
CA TRP A 233 -1.42 1.21 32.08
C TRP A 233 -1.16 0.95 33.58
N HIS A 234 -0.70 1.95 34.33
CA HIS A 234 -0.57 1.89 35.79
C HIS A 234 -1.87 2.15 36.56
N GLN A 235 -2.95 2.50 35.87
CA GLN A 235 -4.22 2.93 36.48
C GLN A 235 -5.45 2.19 35.92
N ALA A 236 -5.36 1.52 34.77
CA ALA A 236 -6.45 0.71 34.22
C ALA A 236 -6.31 -0.77 34.65
N PRO A 237 -7.37 -1.44 35.11
CA PRO A 237 -7.31 -2.83 35.52
C PRO A 237 -6.97 -3.72 34.32
N PHE A 238 -5.77 -4.31 34.34
CA PHE A 238 -5.34 -5.25 33.29
C PHE A 238 -6.11 -6.57 33.38
N TRP A 239 -7.03 -6.81 32.45
CA TRP A 239 -7.73 -8.09 32.30
C TRP A 239 -6.95 -9.05 31.41
N ARG A 240 -6.73 -10.27 31.90
CA ARG A 240 -6.06 -11.35 31.15
C ARG A 240 -6.82 -12.67 31.24
N PRO A 241 -6.77 -13.54 30.23
CA PRO A 241 -7.24 -14.91 30.34
C PRO A 241 -6.52 -15.62 31.49
N GLU A 242 -7.30 -16.20 32.40
CA GLU A 242 -6.78 -17.11 33.42
C GLU A 242 -6.99 -18.56 33.00
N GLU A 243 -8.20 -18.89 32.54
CA GLU A 243 -8.57 -20.27 32.24
C GLU A 243 -9.72 -20.34 31.23
N ILE A 244 -9.78 -21.43 30.47
CA ILE A 244 -10.89 -21.74 29.57
C ILE A 244 -11.40 -23.12 29.96
N PHE A 245 -12.71 -23.21 30.18
CA PHE A 245 -13.43 -24.44 30.48
C PHE A 245 -14.22 -24.84 29.24
N ALA A 246 -14.03 -26.06 28.78
CA ALA A 246 -14.66 -26.57 27.57
C ALA A 246 -15.42 -27.86 27.88
N GLU A 247 -16.56 -28.07 27.23
CA GLU A 247 -17.25 -29.35 27.33
C GLU A 247 -16.44 -30.43 26.58
N ASP A 248 -16.02 -31.49 27.28
CA ASP A 248 -15.31 -32.64 26.70
C ASP A 248 -16.29 -33.59 25.95
N SER A 249 -16.96 -33.07 24.91
CA SER A 249 -17.89 -33.81 24.06
C SER A 249 -17.49 -33.70 22.59
N GLU A 250 -17.79 -34.72 21.78
CA GLU A 250 -17.48 -34.71 20.33
C GLU A 250 -18.17 -33.57 19.57
N GLN A 251 -19.13 -32.87 20.19
CA GLN A 251 -19.93 -31.79 19.59
C GLN A 251 -19.71 -30.42 20.23
N TYR A 252 -18.90 -30.31 21.30
CA TYR A 252 -18.50 -29.07 22.00
C TYR A 252 -19.57 -27.96 22.02
N GLN A 253 -20.52 -28.03 22.95
CA GLN A 253 -21.77 -27.25 22.87
C GLN A 253 -21.80 -26.03 23.82
N SER A 254 -20.78 -25.89 24.68
CA SER A 254 -20.66 -24.81 25.66
C SER A 254 -19.23 -24.68 26.15
N ASP A 255 -18.69 -23.46 26.16
CA ASP A 255 -17.39 -23.13 26.77
C ASP A 255 -17.51 -21.91 27.70
N CYS A 256 -16.55 -21.73 28.60
CA CYS A 256 -16.43 -20.57 29.46
C CYS A 256 -14.99 -20.05 29.48
N LEU A 257 -14.82 -18.77 29.15
CA LEU A 257 -13.58 -18.04 29.32
C LEU A 257 -13.60 -17.29 30.65
N VAL A 258 -12.60 -17.53 31.50
CA VAL A 258 -12.39 -16.75 32.72
C VAL A 258 -11.26 -15.76 32.51
N LEU A 259 -11.59 -14.48 32.59
CA LEU A 259 -10.64 -13.37 32.68
C LEU A 259 -10.36 -13.04 34.14
N VAL A 260 -9.14 -12.60 34.45
CA VAL A 260 -8.71 -12.13 35.77
C VAL A 260 -8.08 -10.76 35.67
N ASN A 261 -8.39 -9.87 36.61
CA ASN A 261 -7.76 -8.56 36.72
C ASN A 261 -6.62 -8.53 37.76
N GLU A 262 -5.87 -7.43 37.83
CA GLU A 262 -4.75 -7.25 38.75
C GLU A 262 -5.12 -7.28 40.25
N LYS A 263 -6.38 -6.98 40.58
CA LYS A 263 -6.93 -7.03 41.94
C LYS A 263 -7.42 -8.43 42.32
N GLY A 264 -7.32 -9.40 41.41
CA GLY A 264 -7.76 -10.77 41.60
C GLY A 264 -9.23 -11.01 41.27
N GLY A 265 -9.95 -9.99 40.79
CA GLY A 265 -11.31 -10.09 40.29
C GLY A 265 -11.42 -10.92 39.03
N ARG A 266 -12.55 -11.61 38.86
CA ARG A 266 -12.75 -12.51 37.71
C ARG A 266 -14.06 -12.26 36.97
N TYR A 267 -13.99 -12.41 35.66
CA TYR A 267 -15.13 -12.37 34.77
C TYR A 267 -15.18 -13.64 33.93
N GLY A 268 -16.21 -14.46 34.12
CA GLY A 268 -16.46 -15.66 33.34
C GLY A 268 -17.49 -15.40 32.24
N GLN A 269 -17.07 -15.39 30.97
CA GLN A 269 -17.96 -15.29 29.82
C GLN A 269 -18.23 -16.67 29.22
N PHE A 270 -19.49 -17.06 29.13
CA PHE A 270 -19.88 -18.29 28.45
C PHE A 270 -20.18 -18.08 26.98
N TYR A 271 -19.91 -19.13 26.21
CA TYR A 271 -20.27 -19.24 24.81
C TYR A 271 -21.05 -20.55 24.64
N CYS A 272 -22.37 -20.45 24.43
CA CYS A 272 -23.26 -21.62 24.40
C CYS A 272 -24.27 -21.50 23.26
N LEU A 273 -24.59 -22.63 22.62
CA LEU A 273 -25.70 -22.72 21.67
C LEU A 273 -27.08 -22.72 22.39
N ALA A 274 -28.09 -22.12 21.76
CA ALA A 274 -29.46 -22.14 22.27
C ALA A 274 -30.01 -23.57 22.37
N GLY A 275 -30.70 -23.89 23.47
CA GLY A 275 -31.31 -25.21 23.70
C GLY A 275 -30.38 -26.30 24.27
N PHE A 276 -29.10 -26.01 24.54
CA PHE A 276 -28.11 -26.97 25.04
C PHE A 276 -27.80 -26.79 26.55
N ASN A 277 -28.85 -26.73 27.36
CA ASN A 277 -28.74 -26.35 28.78
C ASN A 277 -27.88 -27.31 29.60
N GLN A 278 -27.84 -28.60 29.23
CA GLN A 278 -27.05 -29.61 29.95
C GLN A 278 -25.54 -29.42 29.78
N ALA A 279 -25.08 -28.94 28.62
CA ALA A 279 -23.67 -28.64 28.38
C ALA A 279 -23.26 -27.42 29.23
N ARG A 280 -24.08 -26.35 29.17
CA ARG A 280 -23.90 -25.14 30.00
C ARG A 280 -23.86 -25.46 31.49
N MET A 281 -24.81 -26.25 31.97
CA MET A 281 -24.88 -26.69 33.36
C MET A 281 -23.62 -27.43 33.81
N ARG A 282 -23.07 -28.31 32.97
CA ARG A 282 -21.83 -29.04 33.27
C ARG A 282 -20.62 -28.11 33.35
N VAL A 283 -20.45 -27.23 32.38
CA VAL A 283 -19.33 -26.27 32.36
C VAL A 283 -19.43 -25.29 33.52
N ILE A 284 -20.63 -24.79 33.86
CA ILE A 284 -20.82 -23.97 35.06
C ILE A 284 -20.40 -24.73 36.32
N SER A 285 -20.88 -25.96 36.49
CA SER A 285 -20.47 -26.79 37.63
C SER A 285 -18.97 -27.04 37.64
N GLU A 286 -18.31 -27.22 36.50
CA GLU A 286 -16.86 -27.35 36.41
C GLU A 286 -16.13 -26.06 36.77
N VAL A 287 -16.56 -24.90 36.26
CA VAL A 287 -15.99 -23.59 36.64
C VAL A 287 -16.11 -23.38 38.15
N ILE A 288 -17.28 -23.67 38.72
CA ILE A 288 -17.51 -23.50 40.16
C ILE A 288 -16.73 -24.53 40.96
N ASN A 289 -16.81 -25.82 40.64
CA ASN A 289 -16.04 -26.83 41.34
C ASN A 289 -14.55 -26.54 41.21
N HIS A 290 -14.09 -26.08 40.05
CA HIS A 290 -12.73 -25.60 39.88
C HIS A 290 -12.45 -24.42 40.82
N TRP A 291 -13.32 -23.42 40.87
CA TRP A 291 -13.21 -22.26 41.77
C TRP A 291 -13.13 -22.66 43.25
N LEU A 292 -14.02 -23.56 43.70
CA LEU A 292 -14.18 -23.97 45.10
C LEU A 292 -13.18 -25.06 45.54
N SER A 293 -12.67 -25.91 44.64
CA SER A 293 -12.03 -27.19 45.01
C SER A 293 -10.58 -27.15 45.47
N LEU A 294 -9.87 -26.02 45.39
CA LEU A 294 -8.47 -25.98 45.84
C LEU A 294 -8.13 -24.66 46.53
N PRO A 295 -7.60 -24.69 47.77
CA PRO A 295 -6.96 -23.51 48.30
C PRO A 295 -5.67 -23.23 47.50
N CYS A 296 -5.60 -22.07 46.85
CA CYS A 296 -4.38 -21.57 46.22
C CYS A 296 -3.36 -21.26 47.31
N ARG A 297 -2.28 -22.05 47.42
CA ARG A 297 -1.22 -21.80 48.40
C ARG A 297 -0.17 -20.88 47.80
N THR A 298 0.33 -19.98 48.64
CA THR A 298 1.54 -19.21 48.34
C THR A 298 2.73 -19.88 49.02
N LEU A 299 3.66 -20.41 48.23
CA LEU A 299 4.89 -21.04 48.70
C LEU A 299 6.04 -20.04 48.53
N VAL A 300 6.62 -19.58 49.65
CA VAL A 300 7.68 -18.55 49.65
C VAL A 300 9.07 -19.18 49.62
N VAL A 301 9.94 -18.63 48.76
CA VAL A 301 11.33 -19.09 48.52
C VAL A 301 12.34 -17.93 48.67
N PRO A 302 13.43 -18.08 49.44
CA PRO A 302 13.75 -19.23 50.25
C PRO A 302 12.94 -19.19 51.56
N SER A 303 12.61 -20.37 52.07
CA SER A 303 12.10 -20.55 53.42
C SER A 303 12.72 -21.80 54.03
N ARG A 304 12.48 -22.03 55.33
CA ARG A 304 12.93 -23.27 55.99
C ARG A 304 12.32 -24.52 55.33
N GLN A 305 11.10 -24.42 54.80
CA GLN A 305 10.42 -25.52 54.11
C GLN A 305 10.88 -25.65 52.65
N TYR A 306 11.14 -24.53 51.99
CA TYR A 306 11.51 -24.48 50.57
C TYR A 306 12.81 -23.69 50.40
N PRO A 307 13.97 -24.32 50.63
CA PRO A 307 15.27 -23.64 50.52
C PRO A 307 15.65 -23.29 49.07
N THR A 308 14.98 -23.87 48.07
CA THR A 308 15.25 -23.69 46.63
C THR A 308 13.94 -23.48 45.87
N ILE A 309 14.01 -22.88 44.67
CA ILE A 309 12.83 -22.65 43.83
C ILE A 309 12.22 -23.99 43.41
N GLN A 310 13.06 -24.93 42.96
CA GLN A 310 12.57 -26.24 42.50
C GLN A 310 11.89 -27.03 43.63
N SER A 311 12.32 -26.91 44.89
CA SER A 311 11.67 -27.63 45.99
C SER A 311 10.27 -27.09 46.30
N ALA A 312 10.03 -25.78 46.13
CA ALA A 312 8.69 -25.21 46.18
C ALA A 312 7.83 -25.67 44.99
N ILE A 313 8.35 -25.63 43.75
CA ILE A 313 7.63 -26.15 42.56
C ILE A 313 7.26 -27.62 42.74
N ASN A 314 8.16 -28.43 43.29
CA ASN A 314 7.93 -29.84 43.56
C ASN A 314 6.84 -30.07 44.63
N ALA A 315 6.65 -29.15 45.57
CA ALA A 315 5.59 -29.20 46.57
C ALA A 315 4.27 -28.53 46.11
N ALA A 316 4.35 -27.64 45.13
CA ALA A 316 3.23 -26.94 44.55
C ALA A 316 2.30 -27.91 43.79
N GLN A 317 1.01 -27.64 43.89
CA GLN A 317 -0.08 -28.21 43.13
C GLN A 317 -0.53 -27.21 42.05
N SER A 318 -1.32 -27.65 41.08
CA SER A 318 -1.91 -26.73 40.10
C SER A 318 -2.59 -25.56 40.83
N ARG A 319 -2.45 -24.34 40.29
CA ARG A 319 -2.90 -23.04 40.80
C ARG A 319 -2.09 -22.45 41.96
N ASP A 320 -1.24 -23.23 42.64
CA ASP A 320 -0.34 -22.68 43.66
C ASP A 320 0.59 -21.62 43.06
N THR A 321 0.93 -20.62 43.87
CA THR A 321 1.90 -19.59 43.52
C THR A 321 3.19 -19.80 44.30
N VAL A 322 4.30 -20.01 43.59
CA VAL A 322 5.64 -19.99 44.15
C VAL A 322 6.16 -18.54 44.08
N VAL A 323 6.24 -17.88 45.23
CA VAL A 323 6.74 -16.51 45.36
C VAL A 323 8.23 -16.55 45.71
N VAL A 324 9.05 -15.98 44.83
CA VAL A 324 10.52 -15.96 44.98
C VAL A 324 10.98 -14.59 45.46
N MET A 325 11.59 -14.56 46.63
CA MET A 325 12.17 -13.36 47.24
C MET A 325 13.31 -12.79 46.37
N PRO A 326 13.66 -11.50 46.52
CA PRO A 326 14.81 -10.93 45.84
C PRO A 326 16.10 -11.68 46.16
N GLY A 327 16.91 -11.96 45.13
CA GLY A 327 18.13 -12.74 45.25
C GLY A 327 18.59 -13.35 43.92
N THR A 328 19.77 -13.97 43.94
CA THR A 328 20.32 -14.72 42.80
C THR A 328 20.24 -16.22 43.09
N TYR A 329 19.57 -16.96 42.21
CA TYR A 329 19.29 -18.38 42.33
C TYR A 329 19.96 -19.12 41.16
N ARG A 330 20.89 -20.03 41.49
CA ARG A 330 21.56 -20.86 40.49
C ARG A 330 20.87 -22.20 40.35
N GLU A 331 19.77 -22.19 39.59
CA GLU A 331 18.89 -23.34 39.38
C GLU A 331 18.45 -23.42 37.91
N GLN A 332 18.27 -24.64 37.40
CA GLN A 332 17.51 -24.92 36.18
C GLN A 332 16.17 -25.49 36.60
N LEU A 333 15.07 -24.87 36.16
CA LEU A 333 13.73 -25.12 36.66
C LEU A 333 12.90 -25.94 35.68
N VAL A 334 12.17 -26.92 36.20
CA VAL A 334 11.10 -27.62 35.48
C VAL A 334 9.79 -27.29 36.18
N LEU A 335 8.91 -26.58 35.47
CA LEU A 335 7.62 -26.17 36.00
C LEU A 335 6.66 -27.36 36.15
N LYS A 336 5.56 -27.13 36.89
CA LYS A 336 4.40 -28.02 36.90
C LYS A 336 3.22 -27.32 36.25
N ARG A 337 2.35 -28.09 35.60
CA ARG A 337 1.12 -27.57 34.98
C ARG A 337 0.30 -26.79 36.01
N GLY A 338 -0.09 -25.57 35.62
CA GLY A 338 -0.93 -24.66 36.41
C GLY A 338 -0.22 -23.98 37.58
N VAL A 339 1.08 -24.22 37.82
CA VAL A 339 1.83 -23.51 38.87
C VAL A 339 2.27 -22.14 38.38
N LYS A 340 2.10 -21.13 39.23
CA LYS A 340 2.54 -19.75 38.98
C LYS A 340 3.87 -19.53 39.67
N LEU A 341 4.92 -19.17 38.93
CA LEU A 341 6.22 -18.76 39.46
C LEU A 341 6.31 -17.24 39.36
N VAL A 342 6.37 -16.55 40.49
CA VAL A 342 6.26 -15.08 40.56
C VAL A 342 7.35 -14.51 41.45
N SER A 343 8.01 -13.44 41.00
CA SER A 343 8.94 -12.72 41.88
C SER A 343 8.21 -11.81 42.86
N ASP A 344 8.80 -11.65 44.03
CA ASP A 344 8.22 -10.90 45.13
C ASP A 344 8.04 -9.40 44.79
N PHE A 345 6.79 -8.93 44.86
CA PHE A 345 6.43 -7.54 44.58
C PHE A 345 6.56 -6.61 45.80
N ARG A 346 6.79 -7.16 47.00
CA ARG A 346 6.91 -6.35 48.23
C ARG A 346 8.09 -5.39 48.17
N GLY A 347 8.00 -4.32 48.97
CA GLY A 347 9.03 -3.27 49.01
C GLY A 347 9.21 -2.53 47.68
N GLY A 348 8.09 -2.20 47.01
CA GLY A 348 8.10 -1.44 45.75
C GLY A 348 8.53 -2.24 44.52
N GLY A 349 8.34 -3.56 44.50
CA GLY A 349 8.74 -4.42 43.39
C GLY A 349 8.00 -4.16 42.08
N ASN A 350 6.78 -3.61 42.15
CA ASN A 350 6.02 -3.21 40.96
C ASN A 350 6.35 -1.79 40.46
N ASN A 351 7.26 -1.08 41.12
CA ASN A 351 7.72 0.21 40.61
C ASN A 351 8.47 0.00 39.29
N LEU A 352 8.27 0.91 38.34
CA LEU A 352 9.05 0.92 37.12
C LEU A 352 10.45 1.46 37.36
N VAL A 353 11.44 0.72 36.87
CA VAL A 353 12.84 1.11 36.82
C VAL A 353 13.35 1.05 35.38
N PRO A 354 14.42 1.80 35.04
CA PRO A 354 15.05 1.65 33.73
C PRO A 354 15.39 0.19 33.43
N GLY A 355 15.00 -0.30 32.25
CA GLY A 355 15.37 -1.62 31.75
C GLY A 355 16.81 -1.66 31.24
N PRO A 356 17.28 -2.84 30.77
CA PRO A 356 18.63 -2.99 30.23
C PRO A 356 18.79 -2.40 28.82
N GLY A 357 17.72 -2.03 28.13
CA GLY A 357 17.79 -1.41 26.81
C GLY A 357 18.28 0.03 26.87
N GLN A 358 18.69 0.55 25.72
CA GLN A 358 19.17 1.93 25.60
C GLN A 358 18.15 2.76 24.85
N ALA A 359 17.89 3.98 25.34
CA ALA A 359 17.09 4.93 24.59
C ALA A 359 17.85 5.36 23.33
N ASP A 360 17.19 5.33 22.18
CA ASP A 360 17.77 5.77 20.91
C ASP A 360 17.14 7.10 20.47
N LYS A 361 17.93 8.17 20.56
CA LYS A 361 17.52 9.51 20.14
C LYS A 361 17.40 9.64 18.63
N LEU A 362 18.12 8.84 17.85
CA LEU A 362 18.09 8.90 16.39
C LEU A 362 16.71 8.50 15.85
N TYR A 363 16.08 7.50 16.47
CA TYR A 363 14.76 7.00 16.08
C TYR A 363 13.63 7.47 17.01
N GLY A 364 13.92 8.33 18.00
CA GLY A 364 12.91 8.89 18.91
C GLY A 364 12.27 7.88 19.85
N VAL A 365 13.02 6.84 20.26
CA VAL A 365 12.52 5.71 21.05
C VAL A 365 13.11 5.74 22.46
N GLU A 366 12.25 5.68 23.47
CA GLU A 366 12.67 5.37 24.86
C GLU A 366 12.70 3.85 25.06
N SER A 367 13.76 3.35 25.73
CA SER A 367 13.81 1.95 26.13
C SER A 367 12.72 1.63 27.16
N LYS A 368 12.27 0.38 27.18
CA LYS A 368 11.21 -0.08 28.06
C LYS A 368 11.69 -0.04 29.51
N LYS A 369 10.83 0.50 30.38
CA LYS A 369 11.00 0.33 31.82
C LYS A 369 10.51 -1.06 32.23
N VAL A 370 11.15 -1.63 33.23
CA VAL A 370 10.86 -2.96 33.76
C VAL A 370 10.38 -2.86 35.20
N LEU A 371 9.72 -3.90 35.70
CA LEU A 371 9.36 -3.96 37.13
C LEU A 371 10.64 -4.11 37.97
N ALA A 372 10.75 -3.35 39.05
CA ALA A 372 11.90 -3.43 39.97
C ALA A 372 12.14 -4.85 40.50
N ARG A 373 11.10 -5.67 40.65
CA ARG A 373 11.22 -7.08 41.03
C ARG A 373 11.95 -7.94 39.99
N ALA A 374 11.79 -7.64 38.69
CA ALA A 374 12.49 -8.35 37.62
C ALA A 374 14.00 -8.19 37.71
N SER A 375 14.49 -6.99 38.01
CA SER A 375 15.93 -6.73 38.15
C SER A 375 16.54 -7.23 39.46
N ARG A 376 15.72 -7.56 40.47
CA ARG A 376 16.18 -7.98 41.81
C ARG A 376 16.12 -9.49 42.05
N THR A 377 15.33 -10.22 41.26
CA THR A 377 15.18 -11.67 41.38
C THR A 377 15.73 -12.35 40.13
N ILE A 378 16.91 -12.97 40.28
CA ILE A 378 17.74 -13.45 39.17
C ILE A 378 17.83 -14.98 39.21
N ILE A 379 17.53 -15.62 38.08
CA ILE A 379 17.79 -17.04 37.81
C ILE A 379 19.05 -17.08 36.92
N ASP A 380 20.14 -17.61 37.47
CA ASP A 380 21.50 -17.53 36.91
C ASP A 380 22.02 -18.91 36.50
N GLY A 381 22.36 -19.06 35.22
CA GLY A 381 22.88 -20.30 34.63
C GLY A 381 24.37 -20.55 34.84
N THR A 382 25.08 -19.63 35.50
CA THR A 382 26.53 -19.74 35.70
C THR A 382 26.93 -21.05 36.38
N GLY A 383 27.75 -21.85 35.70
CA GLY A 383 28.34 -23.09 36.22
C GLY A 383 27.61 -24.38 35.82
N PHE A 384 26.49 -24.30 35.07
CA PHE A 384 25.88 -25.48 34.44
C PHE A 384 26.69 -25.94 33.21
N PRO A 385 26.60 -27.23 32.81
CA PRO A 385 27.24 -27.72 31.59
C PRO A 385 26.58 -27.16 30.33
N GLY A 386 27.39 -26.84 29.32
CA GLY A 386 26.94 -26.47 27.98
C GLY A 386 26.91 -27.64 26.97
N GLY A 387 26.73 -27.33 25.69
CA GLY A 387 26.73 -28.31 24.60
C GLY A 387 25.51 -29.24 24.61
N VAL A 388 25.69 -30.51 24.27
CA VAL A 388 24.60 -31.51 24.17
C VAL A 388 23.92 -31.84 25.51
N GLU A 389 24.57 -31.52 26.63
CA GLU A 389 24.04 -31.76 27.99
C GLU A 389 23.29 -30.53 28.53
N ALA A 390 23.31 -29.41 27.80
CA ALA A 390 22.64 -28.20 28.22
C ALA A 390 21.13 -28.40 28.31
N ARG A 391 20.54 -27.85 29.38
CA ARG A 391 19.10 -27.89 29.66
C ARG A 391 18.56 -26.47 29.70
N PRO A 392 17.25 -26.28 29.46
CA PRO A 392 16.62 -24.98 29.62
C PRO A 392 16.84 -24.43 31.03
N MET A 393 16.91 -23.10 31.13
CA MET A 393 16.88 -22.43 32.44
C MET A 393 15.49 -22.56 33.06
N ILE A 394 14.44 -22.48 32.23
CA ILE A 394 13.06 -22.76 32.62
C ILE A 394 12.41 -23.63 31.54
N ASP A 395 11.95 -24.82 31.91
CA ASP A 395 11.25 -25.75 31.04
C ASP A 395 9.78 -25.87 31.44
N PHE A 396 8.88 -25.55 30.50
CA PHE A 396 7.45 -25.78 30.66
C PHE A 396 7.12 -27.22 30.27
N PRO A 397 6.45 -27.99 31.14
CA PRO A 397 6.14 -29.39 30.82
C PRO A 397 5.12 -29.46 29.67
N PRO A 398 5.20 -30.44 28.77
CA PRO A 398 4.20 -30.65 27.73
C PRO A 398 2.78 -30.72 28.29
N GLY A 399 1.80 -30.15 27.60
CA GLY A 399 0.42 -29.98 28.03
C GLY A 399 0.20 -28.93 29.12
N ALA A 400 1.22 -28.13 29.47
CA ALA A 400 1.02 -26.95 30.30
C ALA A 400 0.13 -25.94 29.56
N THR A 401 -0.86 -25.38 30.27
CA THR A 401 -1.77 -24.36 29.76
C THR A 401 -1.29 -22.96 30.16
N VAL A 402 -2.00 -21.92 29.71
CA VAL A 402 -1.76 -20.50 30.03
C VAL A 402 -1.78 -20.20 31.53
N ALA A 403 -2.40 -21.06 32.34
CA ALA A 403 -2.39 -20.99 33.80
C ALA A 403 -0.99 -21.23 34.40
N THR A 404 -0.08 -21.87 33.66
CA THR A 404 1.32 -22.01 34.07
C THR A 404 2.05 -20.71 33.74
N LEU A 405 2.57 -20.02 34.76
CA LEU A 405 3.02 -18.63 34.64
C LEU A 405 4.46 -18.46 35.14
N VAL A 406 5.24 -17.63 34.44
CA VAL A 406 6.49 -17.04 34.94
C VAL A 406 6.36 -15.52 34.86
N ASP A 407 6.52 -14.83 36.00
CA ASP A 407 6.32 -13.39 36.11
C ASP A 407 7.42 -12.69 36.91
N GLY A 408 8.13 -11.76 36.25
CA GLY A 408 8.99 -10.79 36.91
C GLY A 408 10.39 -11.28 37.27
N PHE A 409 11.09 -12.02 36.42
CA PHE A 409 12.45 -12.52 36.71
C PHE A 409 13.48 -11.99 35.73
N THR A 410 14.74 -11.85 36.18
CA THR A 410 15.90 -11.85 35.26
C THR A 410 16.36 -13.30 35.07
N ILE A 411 16.52 -13.75 33.83
CA ILE A 411 16.97 -15.09 33.47
C ILE A 411 18.20 -14.95 32.58
N THR A 412 19.36 -15.39 33.08
CA THR A 412 20.66 -15.03 32.49
C THR A 412 21.71 -16.11 32.58
N HIS A 413 22.75 -15.99 31.76
CA HIS A 413 23.95 -16.84 31.75
C HIS A 413 23.67 -18.33 31.55
N MET A 414 22.65 -18.70 30.78
CA MET A 414 22.55 -20.08 30.28
C MET A 414 23.84 -20.42 29.52
N PRO A 415 24.49 -21.57 29.81
CA PRO A 415 25.65 -22.02 29.05
C PRO A 415 25.32 -22.21 27.57
N ARG A 416 26.34 -22.03 26.71
CA ARG A 416 26.20 -22.15 25.26
C ARG A 416 25.67 -23.52 24.82
N VAL A 417 24.68 -23.50 23.93
CA VAL A 417 24.09 -24.67 23.28
C VAL A 417 24.32 -24.58 21.77
N ASP A 418 24.68 -25.70 21.15
CA ASP A 418 24.77 -25.76 19.70
C ASP A 418 23.35 -25.80 19.10
N HIS A 419 22.93 -24.68 18.50
CA HIS A 419 21.60 -24.53 17.90
C HIS A 419 21.42 -25.24 16.57
N THR A 420 22.50 -25.72 15.97
CA THR A 420 22.41 -26.56 14.77
C THR A 420 21.95 -27.97 15.11
N LEU A 421 22.06 -28.37 16.39
CA LEU A 421 21.62 -29.67 16.85
C LEU A 421 20.09 -29.71 16.97
N PRO A 422 19.44 -30.69 16.34
CA PRO A 422 18.00 -30.82 16.46
C PRO A 422 17.60 -31.13 17.91
N GLY A 423 16.59 -30.41 18.41
CA GLY A 423 16.07 -30.62 19.77
C GLY A 423 16.87 -29.91 20.86
N HIS A 424 17.74 -28.95 20.49
CA HIS A 424 18.48 -28.12 21.43
C HIS A 424 17.55 -27.42 22.43
N ALA A 425 18.09 -27.19 23.63
CA ALA A 425 17.41 -26.45 24.69
C ALA A 425 17.42 -24.95 24.38
N HIS A 426 16.32 -24.27 24.71
CA HIS A 426 16.23 -22.79 24.76
C HIS A 426 16.33 -22.29 26.20
N THR A 427 16.57 -21.00 26.42
CA THR A 427 16.64 -20.44 27.78
C THR A 427 15.32 -20.62 28.51
N VAL A 428 14.22 -20.14 27.93
CA VAL A 428 12.85 -20.47 28.33
C VAL A 428 12.22 -21.34 27.25
N GLN A 429 11.86 -22.57 27.61
CA GLN A 429 11.40 -23.57 26.66
C GLN A 429 9.93 -23.91 26.84
N MET A 430 9.18 -23.90 25.74
CA MET A 430 7.78 -24.31 25.67
C MET A 430 7.59 -25.27 24.50
N ARG A 431 7.80 -26.57 24.76
CA ARG A 431 7.61 -27.62 23.75
C ARG A 431 6.35 -28.43 24.05
N GLY A 432 5.32 -28.26 23.23
CA GLY A 432 3.97 -28.75 23.46
C GLY A 432 3.30 -28.09 24.66
N ALA A 433 3.67 -26.84 24.96
CA ALA A 433 3.19 -26.09 26.12
C ALA A 433 2.68 -24.71 25.69
N SER A 434 1.67 -24.22 26.39
CA SER A 434 0.99 -22.94 26.16
C SER A 434 1.13 -22.03 27.38
N GLY A 435 2.30 -22.01 28.02
CA GLY A 435 2.53 -21.22 29.23
C GLY A 435 2.53 -19.71 28.99
N THR A 436 2.45 -18.94 30.08
CA THR A 436 2.51 -17.48 30.06
C THR A 436 3.85 -16.99 30.64
N VAL A 437 4.56 -16.10 29.95
CA VAL A 437 5.79 -15.45 30.41
C VAL A 437 5.63 -13.94 30.33
N ILE A 438 5.70 -13.27 31.48
CA ILE A 438 5.48 -11.83 31.57
C ILE A 438 6.52 -11.10 32.42
N ASN A 439 6.73 -9.81 32.09
CA ASN A 439 7.54 -8.88 32.88
C ASN A 439 8.98 -9.36 33.17
N CYS A 440 9.52 -10.28 32.37
CA CYS A 440 10.84 -10.86 32.58
C CYS A 440 11.92 -10.11 31.79
N ILE A 441 13.16 -10.22 32.26
CA ILE A 441 14.38 -9.82 31.55
C ILE A 441 15.11 -11.11 31.18
N ILE A 442 15.21 -11.45 29.90
CA ILE A 442 15.84 -12.68 29.42
C ILE A 442 17.08 -12.29 28.62
N CYS A 443 18.26 -12.40 29.22
CA CYS A 443 19.46 -11.82 28.62
C CYS A 443 20.75 -12.61 28.81
N GLU A 444 21.73 -12.39 27.93
CA GLU A 444 23.09 -12.93 28.06
C GLU A 444 23.11 -14.46 28.17
N ASN A 445 22.27 -15.12 27.38
CA ASN A 445 22.17 -16.57 27.34
C ASN A 445 22.87 -17.12 26.10
N GLY A 446 23.60 -18.22 26.28
CA GLY A 446 24.19 -18.99 25.19
C GLY A 446 23.18 -19.82 24.40
N SER A 447 21.90 -19.44 24.47
CA SER A 447 20.84 -20.01 23.64
C SER A 447 19.75 -19.00 23.31
N SER A 448 18.77 -19.37 22.47
CA SER A 448 17.63 -18.51 22.16
C SER A 448 16.91 -18.13 23.45
N GLY A 449 16.44 -16.89 23.54
CA GLY A 449 15.84 -16.36 24.78
C GLY A 449 14.56 -17.11 25.16
N LEU A 450 13.64 -17.28 24.21
CA LEU A 450 12.43 -18.07 24.42
C LEU A 450 12.08 -18.85 23.15
N GLY A 451 11.80 -20.15 23.29
CA GLY A 451 11.45 -21.02 22.16
C GLY A 451 10.11 -21.74 22.34
N CYS A 452 9.18 -21.50 21.41
CA CYS A 452 7.87 -22.12 21.35
C CYS A 452 7.80 -23.17 20.24
N HIS A 453 7.30 -24.36 20.55
CA HIS A 453 7.17 -25.48 19.61
C HIS A 453 5.92 -26.30 19.94
N ALA A 454 5.16 -26.78 18.96
CA ALA A 454 4.30 -27.95 19.20
C ALA A 454 5.16 -29.18 19.50
N LEU A 455 4.58 -30.18 20.19
CA LEU A 455 5.24 -31.46 20.43
C LEU A 455 4.65 -32.54 19.50
N MET A 456 5.48 -33.22 18.73
CA MET A 456 5.06 -34.31 17.84
C MET A 456 4.96 -35.64 18.58
N LYS A 457 4.05 -36.53 18.12
CA LYS A 457 4.02 -37.92 18.61
C LYS A 457 5.34 -38.61 18.25
N GLY A 458 6.00 -39.20 19.25
CA GLY A 458 7.30 -39.86 19.10
C GLY A 458 8.52 -38.96 19.33
N GLU A 459 8.33 -37.66 19.59
CA GLU A 459 9.40 -36.71 19.96
C GLU A 459 9.79 -36.81 21.45
N GLU A 460 9.02 -37.55 22.26
CA GLU A 460 9.09 -37.58 23.73
C GLU A 460 10.37 -38.23 24.33
N SER A 461 11.21 -38.87 23.52
CA SER A 461 12.44 -39.52 23.99
C SER A 461 13.68 -38.74 23.59
N SER A 462 14.47 -38.32 24.58
CA SER A 462 15.69 -37.50 24.50
C SER A 462 16.87 -38.11 23.74
N SER A 463 16.67 -39.04 22.80
CA SER A 463 17.75 -39.82 22.20
C SER A 463 17.61 -40.19 20.71
N ARG A 464 16.77 -39.52 19.91
CA ARG A 464 16.62 -39.92 18.50
C ARG A 464 16.77 -38.81 17.48
N ASP A 465 17.52 -39.18 16.45
CA ASP A 465 17.72 -38.48 15.18
C ASP A 465 16.42 -37.82 14.70
N HIS A 466 16.38 -36.48 14.70
CA HIS A 466 15.22 -35.70 14.26
C HIS A 466 14.76 -36.07 12.85
N ARG A 467 15.64 -36.66 12.02
CA ARG A 467 15.31 -37.21 10.68
C ARG A 467 14.26 -38.33 10.71
N GLN A 468 13.92 -38.89 11.87
CA GLN A 468 12.92 -39.95 12.00
C GLN A 468 11.53 -39.45 12.45
N ILE A 469 11.40 -38.19 12.85
CA ILE A 469 10.15 -37.62 13.36
C ILE A 469 9.21 -37.30 12.18
N ASP A 470 7.90 -37.52 12.36
CA ASP A 470 6.88 -37.08 11.42
C ASP A 470 6.38 -35.69 11.85
N PHE A 471 6.75 -34.66 11.08
CA PHE A 471 6.39 -33.26 11.32
C PHE A 471 5.13 -32.83 10.57
N ARG A 472 4.33 -33.77 10.02
CA ARG A 472 3.03 -33.39 9.45
C ARG A 472 2.09 -32.93 10.56
N TYR A 473 1.25 -31.94 10.24
CA TYR A 473 0.29 -31.35 11.17
C TYR A 473 -0.59 -32.39 11.90
N SER A 474 -0.98 -33.46 11.20
CA SER A 474 -1.77 -34.57 11.78
C SER A 474 -1.07 -35.36 12.89
N ASN A 475 0.25 -35.18 13.06
CA ASN A 475 1.06 -35.91 14.04
C ASN A 475 1.37 -35.11 15.31
N ILE A 476 0.77 -33.93 15.50
CA ILE A 476 0.90 -33.18 16.75
C ILE A 476 0.31 -34.00 17.91
N LYS A 477 1.03 -34.04 19.03
CA LYS A 477 0.59 -34.62 20.31
C LYS A 477 0.03 -33.54 21.24
N TYR A 478 0.78 -32.44 21.38
CA TYR A 478 0.36 -31.27 22.14
C TYR A 478 0.63 -30.02 21.31
N ASP A 479 -0.41 -29.22 21.14
CA ASP A 479 -0.27 -27.90 20.54
C ASP A 479 0.48 -26.93 21.48
N SER A 480 0.87 -25.78 20.95
CA SER A 480 1.56 -24.74 21.70
C SER A 480 0.99 -23.37 21.32
N HIS A 481 0.29 -22.76 22.28
CA HIS A 481 -0.34 -21.43 22.19
C HIS A 481 0.15 -20.50 23.33
N PRO A 482 1.46 -20.25 23.43
CA PRO A 482 2.01 -19.51 24.56
C PRO A 482 1.75 -18.02 24.48
N ILE A 483 1.71 -17.37 25.65
CA ILE A 483 1.49 -15.94 25.80
C ILE A 483 2.76 -15.30 26.37
N VAL A 484 3.37 -14.39 25.61
CA VAL A 484 4.65 -13.77 25.97
C VAL A 484 4.51 -12.25 25.87
N ILE A 485 4.40 -11.61 27.04
CA ILE A 485 3.96 -10.21 27.15
C ILE A 485 4.93 -9.39 27.99
N ASN A 486 5.25 -8.17 27.54
CA ASN A 486 5.93 -7.17 28.37
C ASN A 486 7.32 -7.61 28.87
N ASN A 487 8.02 -8.45 28.11
CA ASN A 487 9.37 -8.89 28.44
C ASN A 487 10.43 -8.01 27.77
N VAL A 488 11.63 -8.01 28.35
CA VAL A 488 12.84 -7.49 27.71
C VAL A 488 13.75 -8.68 27.40
N VAL A 489 14.08 -8.90 26.13
CA VAL A 489 14.82 -10.09 25.67
C VAL A 489 16.01 -9.64 24.83
N CYS A 490 17.22 -9.82 25.32
CA CYS A 490 18.39 -9.24 24.65
C CYS A 490 19.70 -10.02 24.81
N ARG A 491 20.65 -9.83 23.90
CA ARG A 491 22.00 -10.43 24.01
C ARG A 491 21.99 -11.95 24.18
N ASN A 492 21.02 -12.61 23.56
CA ASN A 492 20.93 -14.06 23.53
C ASN A 492 21.56 -14.58 22.23
N GLU A 493 22.29 -15.69 22.29
CA GLU A 493 22.75 -16.40 21.09
C GLU A 493 21.53 -16.97 20.34
N GLY A 494 21.44 -16.81 19.01
CA GLY A 494 20.28 -17.22 18.23
C GLY A 494 19.09 -16.25 18.30
N ASN A 495 17.87 -16.77 18.39
CA ASN A 495 16.67 -15.93 18.38
C ASN A 495 16.45 -15.31 19.76
N ASN A 496 16.04 -14.04 19.84
CA ASN A 496 15.53 -13.53 21.12
C ASN A 496 14.18 -14.23 21.44
N LEU A 497 13.18 -14.08 20.58
CA LEU A 497 11.92 -14.83 20.64
C LEU A 497 11.78 -15.76 19.42
N GLY A 498 11.55 -17.05 19.63
CA GLY A 498 11.41 -18.05 18.58
C GLY A 498 10.06 -18.78 18.64
N ASN A 499 9.41 -18.92 17.50
CA ASN A 499 8.14 -19.62 17.34
C ASN A 499 8.21 -20.60 16.15
N ASN A 500 8.18 -21.90 16.42
CA ASN A 500 8.49 -22.95 15.45
C ASN A 500 7.48 -24.09 15.50
N HIS A 501 7.49 -24.97 14.50
CA HIS A 501 6.71 -26.24 14.47
C HIS A 501 5.23 -26.07 14.87
N TYR A 502 4.44 -25.39 14.03
CA TYR A 502 3.00 -25.15 14.26
C TYR A 502 2.63 -24.46 15.59
N ALA A 503 3.56 -23.79 16.26
CA ALA A 503 3.22 -23.00 17.44
C ALA A 503 2.51 -21.68 17.06
N TYR A 504 1.57 -21.28 17.90
CA TYR A 504 0.70 -20.11 17.75
C TYR A 504 0.98 -19.09 18.87
N ALA A 505 2.24 -18.71 19.05
CA ALA A 505 2.63 -17.78 20.10
C ALA A 505 2.01 -16.38 19.92
N ILE A 506 1.66 -15.75 21.04
CA ILE A 506 1.34 -14.33 21.10
C ILE A 506 2.54 -13.59 21.67
N PHE A 507 3.21 -12.81 20.83
CA PHE A 507 4.30 -11.90 21.20
C PHE A 507 3.77 -10.48 21.25
N TYR A 508 3.58 -9.95 22.45
CA TYR A 508 2.99 -8.63 22.64
C TYR A 508 3.81 -7.71 23.54
N ASN A 509 4.06 -6.48 23.06
CA ASN A 509 4.72 -5.43 23.84
C ASN A 509 6.06 -5.88 24.44
N ASN A 510 6.82 -6.74 23.76
CA ASN A 510 8.17 -7.11 24.19
C ASN A 510 9.18 -6.13 23.62
N GLU A 511 10.27 -5.89 24.35
CA GLU A 511 11.46 -5.22 23.83
C GLU A 511 12.52 -6.29 23.51
N CYS A 512 12.88 -6.42 22.24
CA CYS A 512 13.85 -7.42 21.78
C CYS A 512 15.03 -6.73 21.10
N PHE A 513 16.26 -6.92 21.60
CA PHE A 513 17.41 -6.27 20.98
C PHE A 513 18.72 -7.05 21.09
N GLU A 514 19.70 -6.68 20.24
CA GLU A 514 21.05 -7.28 20.24
C GLU A 514 21.03 -8.82 20.24
N SER A 515 20.21 -9.45 19.39
CA SER A 515 20.34 -10.90 19.17
C SER A 515 21.72 -11.21 18.60
N LEU A 516 22.32 -12.34 18.98
CA LEU A 516 23.71 -12.66 18.63
C LEU A 516 23.74 -13.83 17.64
N SER A 517 24.27 -13.59 16.43
CA SER A 517 24.57 -14.66 15.47
C SER A 517 25.89 -15.34 15.86
N VAL A 518 25.84 -16.66 15.99
CA VAL A 518 26.97 -17.55 16.26
C VAL A 518 26.99 -18.66 15.22
N ASP A 519 28.18 -19.08 14.82
CA ASP A 519 28.43 -20.16 13.85
C ASP A 519 27.69 -20.02 12.50
N GLY A 520 27.39 -18.78 12.09
CA GLY A 520 26.67 -18.50 10.84
C GLY A 520 25.17 -18.79 10.88
N HIS A 521 24.61 -19.04 12.08
CA HIS A 521 23.18 -19.26 12.25
C HIS A 521 22.39 -17.95 12.23
N ASP A 522 21.19 -18.02 11.67
CA ASP A 522 20.22 -16.94 11.66
C ASP A 522 19.79 -16.57 13.09
N ALA A 523 19.87 -15.28 13.42
CA ALA A 523 19.58 -14.77 14.76
C ALA A 523 18.61 -13.56 14.69
N PRO A 524 17.34 -13.79 14.32
CA PRO A 524 16.32 -12.75 14.35
C PRO A 524 16.03 -12.24 15.77
N GLY A 525 15.50 -11.02 15.86
CA GLY A 525 14.89 -10.55 17.11
C GLY A 525 13.65 -11.38 17.46
N ILE A 526 12.74 -11.53 16.50
CA ILE A 526 11.59 -12.45 16.62
C ILE A 526 11.56 -13.34 15.37
N GLY A 527 11.66 -14.65 15.53
CA GLY A 527 11.75 -15.62 14.44
C GLY A 527 10.58 -16.59 14.39
N ASN A 528 10.03 -16.84 13.19
CA ASN A 528 8.93 -17.76 12.94
C ASN A 528 9.28 -18.77 11.85
N GLN A 529 9.15 -20.07 12.11
CA GLN A 529 9.35 -21.04 11.02
C GLN A 529 8.59 -22.37 11.18
N HIS A 530 8.67 -23.23 10.15
CA HIS A 530 8.14 -24.60 10.20
C HIS A 530 6.63 -24.68 10.47
N GLY A 531 5.83 -23.93 9.71
CA GLY A 531 4.38 -23.96 9.78
C GLY A 531 3.80 -23.20 10.98
N ALA A 532 4.59 -22.33 11.61
CA ALA A 532 4.20 -21.60 12.81
C ALA A 532 3.42 -20.30 12.50
N HIS A 533 2.45 -19.96 13.36
CA HIS A 533 1.42 -18.93 13.10
C HIS A 533 1.34 -17.95 14.28
N ALA A 534 2.40 -17.18 14.55
CA ALA A 534 2.40 -16.22 15.65
C ALA A 534 1.56 -14.96 15.37
N LEU A 535 1.04 -14.38 16.45
CA LEU A 535 0.59 -13.00 16.51
C LEU A 535 1.68 -12.13 17.13
N ILE A 536 2.21 -11.16 16.38
CA ILE A 536 3.34 -10.32 16.77
C ILE A 536 2.90 -8.85 16.75
N VAL A 537 2.65 -8.29 17.93
CA VAL A 537 1.99 -6.97 18.05
C VAL A 537 2.66 -6.05 19.04
N GLY A 538 2.86 -4.78 18.65
CA GLY A 538 3.31 -3.74 19.58
C GLY A 538 4.71 -3.96 20.15
N ASN A 539 5.51 -4.83 19.55
CA ASN A 539 6.87 -5.10 20.04
C ASN A 539 7.84 -4.02 19.56
N LEU A 540 8.85 -3.76 20.38
CA LEU A 540 9.98 -2.92 20.07
C LEU A 540 11.18 -3.81 19.74
N VAL A 541 11.59 -3.86 18.47
CA VAL A 541 12.64 -4.77 18.01
C VAL A 541 13.78 -3.99 17.36
N TYR A 542 15.01 -4.14 17.85
CA TYR A 542 16.13 -3.39 17.29
C TYR A 542 17.48 -4.05 17.42
N GLN A 543 18.44 -3.63 16.59
CA GLN A 543 19.82 -4.13 16.67
C GLN A 543 19.95 -5.65 16.59
N SER A 544 19.00 -6.32 15.94
CA SER A 544 19.07 -7.75 15.71
C SER A 544 20.25 -8.07 14.79
N ALA A 545 20.99 -9.15 15.09
CA ALA A 545 22.13 -9.56 14.27
C ALA A 545 21.74 -9.82 12.81
N TRP A 546 20.58 -10.41 12.57
CA TRP A 546 20.12 -10.80 11.23
C TRP A 546 18.91 -10.00 10.74
N VAL A 547 17.68 -10.45 11.00
CA VAL A 547 16.46 -9.70 10.71
C VAL A 547 15.78 -9.24 12.00
N GLY A 548 15.01 -8.15 11.95
CA GLY A 548 14.25 -7.70 13.11
C GLY A 548 13.18 -8.73 13.48
N ILE A 549 12.15 -8.83 12.64
CA ILE A 549 11.09 -9.83 12.72
C ILE A 549 11.15 -10.68 11.45
N GLY A 550 11.45 -11.97 11.59
CA GLY A 550 11.62 -12.89 10.47
C GLY A 550 10.59 -14.00 10.48
N ALA A 551 10.09 -14.36 9.30
CA ALA A 551 9.26 -15.54 9.10
C ALA A 551 9.74 -16.33 7.88
N ARG A 552 9.78 -17.65 7.99
CA ARG A 552 10.13 -18.53 6.87
C ARG A 552 9.47 -19.91 6.88
N GLN A 553 9.43 -20.60 5.74
CA GLN A 553 9.01 -22.02 5.74
C GLN A 553 9.94 -22.88 6.61
N GLY A 554 11.25 -22.58 6.59
CA GLY A 554 12.30 -23.33 7.28
C GLY A 554 12.73 -24.57 6.48
N GLU A 555 13.93 -25.08 6.77
CA GLU A 555 14.47 -26.27 6.09
C GLU A 555 13.58 -27.50 6.32
N GLU A 556 13.55 -28.43 5.35
CA GLU A 556 12.83 -29.69 5.50
C GLU A 556 13.40 -30.51 6.66
N GLN A 557 12.54 -30.97 7.56
CA GLN A 557 12.92 -31.76 8.74
C GLN A 557 12.12 -33.05 8.84
N GLY A 558 12.74 -34.06 9.44
CA GLY A 558 12.11 -35.34 9.74
C GLY A 558 11.90 -36.28 8.56
N ARG A 559 11.22 -37.39 8.84
CA ARG A 559 10.86 -38.42 7.87
C ARG A 559 9.76 -37.94 6.93
N TYR A 560 8.85 -37.13 7.47
CA TYR A 560 7.81 -36.44 6.75
C TYR A 560 7.86 -34.96 7.16
N PRO A 561 8.08 -34.04 6.20
CA PRO A 561 8.25 -32.63 6.52
C PRO A 561 6.94 -31.95 6.90
N VAL A 562 7.09 -30.71 7.36
CA VAL A 562 6.00 -29.77 7.62
C VAL A 562 5.13 -29.61 6.38
N ASN A 563 3.80 -29.69 6.54
CA ASN A 563 2.85 -29.70 5.43
C ASN A 563 1.77 -28.61 5.50
N ARG A 564 1.99 -27.58 6.33
CA ARG A 564 1.22 -26.33 6.30
C ARG A 564 2.18 -25.14 6.16
N PRO A 565 1.77 -24.04 5.52
CA PRO A 565 2.61 -22.86 5.37
C PRO A 565 2.86 -22.15 6.70
N THR A 566 4.03 -21.50 6.85
CA THR A 566 4.28 -20.50 7.91
C THR A 566 3.59 -19.19 7.52
N HIS A 567 2.71 -18.63 8.37
CA HIS A 567 1.98 -17.39 8.05
C HIS A 567 1.66 -16.55 9.31
N PRO A 568 2.65 -15.93 9.96
CA PRO A 568 2.39 -15.07 11.11
C PRO A 568 1.65 -13.79 10.71
N THR A 569 1.12 -13.10 11.72
CA THR A 569 0.61 -11.73 11.60
C THR A 569 1.52 -10.79 12.38
N VAL A 570 2.08 -9.79 11.69
CA VAL A 570 3.03 -8.82 12.23
C VAL A 570 2.40 -7.44 12.13
N ARG A 571 1.96 -6.87 13.26
CA ARG A 571 1.28 -5.57 13.25
C ARG A 571 1.68 -4.59 14.34
N LYS A 572 1.69 -3.29 14.04
CA LYS A 572 1.94 -2.22 15.03
C LYS A 572 3.27 -2.36 15.78
N ASN A 573 4.27 -3.02 15.19
CA ASN A 573 5.60 -3.15 15.79
C ASN A 573 6.47 -1.97 15.36
N ARG A 574 7.43 -1.62 16.22
CA ARG A 574 8.51 -0.70 15.88
C ARG A 574 9.78 -1.51 15.70
N VAL A 575 10.28 -1.55 14.48
CA VAL A 575 11.47 -2.33 14.11
C VAL A 575 12.52 -1.38 13.59
N TYR A 576 13.71 -1.33 14.19
CA TYR A 576 14.76 -0.46 13.68
C TYR A 576 16.16 -1.05 13.78
N ASP A 577 17.09 -0.51 12.98
CA ASP A 577 18.52 -0.85 13.10
C ASP A 577 18.79 -2.36 13.03
N SER A 578 18.03 -3.11 12.22
CA SER A 578 18.22 -4.57 12.08
C SER A 578 19.35 -4.91 11.10
N GLY A 579 19.98 -6.07 11.26
CA GLY A 579 21.05 -6.57 10.38
C GLY A 579 22.44 -6.11 10.77
N GLN A 580 22.76 -6.16 12.07
CA GLN A 580 24.06 -5.70 12.60
C GLN A 580 25.24 -6.58 12.16
N ASN A 581 25.03 -7.89 12.01
CA ASN A 581 26.09 -8.83 11.64
C ASN A 581 25.91 -9.24 10.18
N TYR A 582 26.66 -8.60 9.29
CA TYR A 582 26.67 -8.85 7.85
C TYR A 582 27.41 -10.15 7.47
N THR A 583 27.24 -11.22 8.26
CA THR A 583 27.95 -12.49 8.08
C THR A 583 27.30 -13.38 7.02
N CYS A 584 26.06 -13.13 6.60
CA CYS A 584 25.49 -13.82 5.45
C CYS A 584 25.85 -13.09 4.15
N GLN A 585 26.86 -13.62 3.47
CA GLN A 585 27.35 -13.20 2.15
C GLN A 585 26.47 -13.70 0.99
N ASP A 586 25.35 -14.36 1.27
CA ASP A 586 24.46 -14.91 0.26
C ASP A 586 23.24 -14.02 0.06
N ASP A 587 22.74 -14.01 -1.18
CA ASP A 587 21.64 -13.19 -1.74
C ASP A 587 20.26 -13.32 -1.05
N LYS A 588 20.21 -13.85 0.17
CA LYS A 588 19.02 -13.94 1.04
C LYS A 588 18.66 -12.54 1.55
N GLU A 589 17.42 -12.33 2.01
CA GLU A 589 16.96 -11.05 2.60
C GLU A 589 17.53 -10.75 3.99
N CYS A 590 18.77 -11.19 4.19
CA CYS A 590 19.67 -10.79 5.24
C CYS A 590 19.59 -9.29 5.50
N GLY A 591 19.35 -8.94 6.76
CA GLY A 591 19.34 -7.55 7.20
C GLY A 591 18.04 -6.80 6.96
N ALA A 592 16.95 -7.49 6.62
CA ALA A 592 15.63 -6.87 6.59
C ALA A 592 15.14 -6.47 7.99
N GLY A 593 14.33 -5.42 8.06
CA GLY A 593 13.60 -5.08 9.30
C GLY A 593 12.55 -6.15 9.58
N ILE A 594 11.63 -6.32 8.64
CA ILE A 594 10.65 -7.42 8.63
C ILE A 594 10.91 -8.28 7.39
N GLY A 595 11.10 -9.59 7.56
CA GLY A 595 11.40 -10.54 6.48
C GLY A 595 10.34 -11.63 6.34
N ALA A 596 9.98 -11.95 5.09
CA ALA A 596 9.00 -12.96 4.73
C ALA A 596 9.55 -13.90 3.64
N ASP A 597 10.16 -15.00 4.06
CA ASP A 597 10.85 -15.95 3.17
C ASP A 597 10.04 -17.24 2.97
N ASP A 598 9.47 -17.46 1.78
CA ASP A 598 8.63 -18.63 1.47
C ASP A 598 7.41 -18.77 2.43
N THR A 599 6.86 -17.66 2.93
CA THR A 599 5.70 -17.66 3.86
C THR A 599 4.36 -17.55 3.15
N GLY A 600 3.28 -17.99 3.79
CA GLY A 600 1.94 -18.05 3.19
C GLY A 600 1.83 -19.12 2.11
N GLY A 601 0.61 -19.39 1.66
CA GLY A 601 0.33 -20.45 0.70
C GLY A 601 -1.06 -21.04 0.88
N PHE A 602 -1.35 -22.12 0.17
CA PHE A 602 -2.58 -22.87 0.40
C PHE A 602 -2.47 -23.68 1.69
N ASP A 603 -3.41 -23.47 2.62
CA ASP A 603 -3.50 -24.28 3.82
C ASP A 603 -4.52 -25.41 3.64
N PRO A 604 -4.08 -26.68 3.61
CA PRO A 604 -4.97 -27.82 3.40
C PRO A 604 -5.95 -28.05 4.55
N LYS A 605 -5.69 -27.53 5.76
CA LYS A 605 -6.64 -27.62 6.89
C LYS A 605 -7.83 -26.69 6.67
N LEU A 606 -7.55 -25.52 6.11
CA LEU A 606 -8.52 -24.42 5.98
C LEU A 606 -9.19 -24.41 4.61
N GLY A 607 -8.65 -25.17 3.66
CA GLY A 607 -9.17 -25.26 2.30
C GLY A 607 -9.02 -23.97 1.50
N ARG A 608 -8.11 -23.06 1.88
CA ARG A 608 -7.95 -21.73 1.29
C ARG A 608 -6.52 -21.21 1.36
N LEU A 609 -6.26 -20.12 0.61
CA LEU A 609 -5.01 -19.38 0.70
C LEU A 609 -4.92 -18.60 2.00
N VAL A 610 -3.76 -18.64 2.63
CA VAL A 610 -3.40 -17.86 3.82
C VAL A 610 -2.18 -17.00 3.53
N TYR A 611 -2.16 -15.81 4.13
CA TYR A 611 -1.15 -14.79 3.87
C TYR A 611 -0.35 -14.52 5.14
N HIS A 612 0.96 -14.29 4.98
CA HIS A 612 1.72 -13.55 5.98
C HIS A 612 1.27 -12.08 5.91
N LEU A 613 0.67 -11.59 7.00
CA LEU A 613 0.16 -10.23 7.09
C LEU A 613 1.20 -9.33 7.78
N ILE A 614 1.59 -8.23 7.11
CA ILE A 614 2.50 -7.21 7.64
C ILE A 614 1.76 -5.87 7.60
N GLU A 615 1.32 -5.39 8.75
CA GLU A 615 0.36 -4.29 8.85
C GLU A 615 0.72 -3.21 9.88
N ASP A 616 0.63 -1.93 9.53
CA ASP A 616 0.78 -0.80 10.46
C ASP A 616 2.09 -0.80 11.27
N ASN A 617 3.18 -1.35 10.73
CA ASN A 617 4.48 -1.34 11.40
C ASN A 617 5.29 -0.10 11.03
N TYR A 618 6.11 0.36 11.97
CA TYR A 618 7.15 1.36 11.71
C TYR A 618 8.49 0.66 11.58
N VAL A 619 9.12 0.75 10.41
CA VAL A 619 10.38 0.09 10.10
C VAL A 619 11.44 1.09 9.65
N SER A 620 12.58 1.14 10.33
CA SER A 620 13.62 2.15 10.06
C SER A 620 15.05 1.63 10.13
N GLY A 621 15.94 2.12 9.26
CA GLY A 621 17.38 1.88 9.44
C GLY A 621 17.82 0.43 9.24
N SER A 622 17.08 -0.37 8.48
CA SER A 622 17.46 -1.75 8.16
C SER A 622 18.72 -1.80 7.30
N ALA A 623 19.58 -2.80 7.54
CA ALA A 623 20.80 -2.99 6.75
C ALA A 623 20.50 -3.20 5.24
N ASN A 624 19.43 -3.92 4.92
CA ASN A 624 18.96 -4.20 3.57
C ASN A 624 17.54 -3.61 3.36
N ALA A 625 16.54 -4.40 2.98
CA ALA A 625 15.18 -3.88 2.81
C ALA A 625 14.54 -3.51 4.16
N GLY A 626 13.63 -2.55 4.17
CA GLY A 626 12.81 -2.32 5.37
C GLY A 626 11.91 -3.52 5.62
N ILE A 627 11.03 -3.78 4.65
CA ILE A 627 10.24 -5.02 4.54
C ILE A 627 10.76 -5.79 3.33
N GLY A 628 11.26 -6.99 3.57
CA GLY A 628 11.67 -7.92 2.52
C GLY A 628 10.66 -9.06 2.38
N CYS A 629 10.38 -9.47 1.13
CA CYS A 629 9.71 -10.72 0.84
C CYS A 629 10.39 -11.46 -0.31
N ARG A 630 10.71 -12.74 -0.09
CA ARG A 630 11.31 -13.61 -1.10
C ARG A 630 10.64 -14.97 -1.10
N SER A 631 10.47 -15.55 -2.28
CA SER A 631 10.02 -16.91 -2.43
C SER A 631 10.81 -17.60 -3.53
N THR A 632 11.25 -18.81 -3.25
CA THR A 632 11.88 -19.71 -4.22
C THR A 632 10.89 -20.75 -4.75
N ASN A 633 9.71 -20.86 -4.13
CA ASN A 633 8.69 -21.84 -4.46
C ASN A 633 7.38 -21.16 -4.91
N PRO A 634 6.84 -21.48 -6.11
CA PRO A 634 5.61 -20.87 -6.62
C PRO A 634 4.34 -21.21 -5.81
N THR A 635 4.39 -22.20 -4.92
CA THR A 635 3.24 -22.57 -4.05
C THR A 635 3.25 -21.84 -2.70
N THR A 636 4.31 -21.07 -2.40
CA THR A 636 4.48 -20.28 -1.19
C THR A 636 4.82 -18.83 -1.54
N GLY A 637 5.02 -17.98 -0.54
CA GLY A 637 5.32 -16.56 -0.74
C GLY A 637 4.07 -15.70 -0.91
N TYR A 638 2.96 -16.06 -0.26
CA TYR A 638 1.72 -15.28 -0.27
C TYR A 638 1.75 -14.27 0.88
N VAL A 639 1.89 -12.98 0.55
CA VAL A 639 2.08 -11.90 1.51
C VAL A 639 1.10 -10.76 1.26
N ARG A 640 0.73 -10.03 2.32
CA ARG A 640 -0.03 -8.78 2.26
C ARG A 640 0.64 -7.70 3.10
N ILE A 641 0.88 -6.53 2.52
CA ILE A 641 1.67 -5.44 3.12
C ILE A 641 0.84 -4.15 3.13
N VAL A 642 0.40 -3.72 4.31
CA VAL A 642 -0.61 -2.66 4.44
C VAL A 642 -0.25 -1.64 5.50
N GLY A 643 -0.39 -0.35 5.24
CA GLY A 643 -0.35 0.65 6.32
C GLY A 643 1.03 0.88 6.97
N ASN A 644 2.11 0.31 6.43
CA ASN A 644 3.43 0.38 7.06
C ASN A 644 4.15 1.68 6.71
N GLU A 645 4.90 2.22 7.67
CA GLU A 645 5.84 3.31 7.45
C GLU A 645 7.25 2.72 7.40
N VAL A 646 7.95 2.93 6.28
CA VAL A 646 9.27 2.33 6.05
C VAL A 646 10.28 3.39 5.59
N THR A 647 11.33 3.58 6.39
CA THR A 647 12.28 4.67 6.14
C THR A 647 13.74 4.27 6.35
N GLN A 648 14.66 5.02 5.74
CA GLN A 648 16.12 4.93 5.98
C GLN A 648 16.70 3.51 5.82
N SER A 649 16.07 2.66 5.00
CA SER A 649 16.52 1.29 4.77
C SER A 649 17.62 1.24 3.69
N GLY A 650 18.38 0.14 3.69
CA GLY A 650 19.49 -0.09 2.76
C GLY A 650 20.82 0.46 3.26
N ARG A 651 21.06 0.52 4.57
CA ARG A 651 22.30 1.13 5.11
C ARG A 651 23.58 0.48 4.63
N LEU A 652 23.54 -0.80 4.25
CA LEU A 652 24.69 -1.57 3.77
C LEU A 652 24.58 -1.95 2.28
N GLY A 653 23.56 -1.46 1.56
CA GLY A 653 23.36 -1.78 0.14
C GLY A 653 22.32 -0.93 -0.57
N TRP A 654 21.75 -1.45 -1.67
CA TRP A 654 20.64 -0.83 -2.42
C TRP A 654 19.28 -1.38 -1.98
N GLY A 655 19.07 -1.50 -0.66
CA GLY A 655 17.85 -2.06 -0.09
C GLY A 655 16.64 -1.16 -0.32
N ALA A 656 15.53 -1.74 -0.78
CA ALA A 656 14.27 -1.02 -0.97
C ALA A 656 13.60 -0.71 0.39
N GLY A 657 12.64 0.21 0.42
CA GLY A 657 11.72 0.29 1.55
C GLY A 657 10.96 -1.02 1.69
N ILE A 658 10.15 -1.36 0.68
CA ILE A 658 9.48 -2.65 0.52
C ILE A 658 10.10 -3.35 -0.69
N GLY A 659 10.76 -4.49 -0.49
CA GLY A 659 11.42 -5.26 -1.54
C GLY A 659 10.82 -6.64 -1.72
N ILE A 660 10.38 -6.97 -2.94
CA ILE A 660 9.76 -8.26 -3.29
C ILE A 660 10.58 -8.96 -4.37
N ARG A 661 10.90 -10.24 -4.19
CA ARG A 661 11.77 -11.02 -5.09
C ARG A 661 11.26 -12.43 -5.38
N GLY A 662 11.73 -13.02 -6.47
CA GLY A 662 11.52 -14.42 -6.81
C GLY A 662 10.07 -14.77 -7.11
N ALA A 663 9.65 -15.97 -6.75
CA ALA A 663 8.29 -16.49 -6.94
C ALA A 663 7.25 -15.93 -5.93
N THR A 664 7.51 -14.78 -5.32
CA THR A 664 6.63 -14.18 -4.31
C THR A 664 5.36 -13.65 -4.97
N HIS A 665 4.22 -13.94 -4.34
CA HIS A 665 2.90 -13.48 -4.74
C HIS A 665 2.35 -12.52 -3.68
N VAL A 666 2.27 -11.25 -4.02
CA VAL A 666 1.76 -10.22 -3.10
C VAL A 666 0.34 -9.83 -3.51
N ALA A 667 -0.64 -10.13 -2.65
CA ALA A 667 -2.02 -9.75 -2.93
C ALA A 667 -2.20 -8.23 -2.96
N ALA A 668 -1.60 -7.52 -2.01
CA ALA A 668 -1.66 -6.07 -1.98
C ALA A 668 -0.45 -5.45 -1.28
N ILE A 669 0.06 -4.37 -1.88
CA ILE A 669 0.93 -3.37 -1.25
C ILE A 669 0.13 -2.07 -1.22
N SER A 670 -0.47 -1.74 -0.08
CA SER A 670 -1.38 -0.59 -0.02
C SER A 670 -1.28 0.25 1.23
N ARG A 671 -1.52 1.57 1.12
CA ARG A 671 -1.48 2.50 2.26
C ARG A 671 -0.13 2.56 2.98
N ASN A 672 0.96 2.19 2.30
CA ASN A 672 2.30 2.28 2.89
C ASN A 672 2.93 3.63 2.59
N VAL A 673 3.78 4.10 3.50
CA VAL A 673 4.59 5.31 3.35
C VAL A 673 6.05 4.89 3.31
N THR A 674 6.74 5.13 2.19
CA THR A 674 8.14 4.70 2.01
C THR A 674 9.05 5.87 1.65
N TYR A 675 10.02 6.21 2.49
CA TYR A 675 10.87 7.38 2.24
C TYR A 675 12.32 7.28 2.71
N GLY A 676 13.21 8.07 2.11
CA GLY A 676 14.62 8.15 2.54
C GLY A 676 15.39 6.83 2.42
N ASN A 677 14.92 5.88 1.61
CA ASN A 677 15.57 4.58 1.43
C ASN A 677 16.67 4.68 0.35
N ARG A 678 17.72 3.86 0.45
CA ARG A 678 18.78 3.81 -0.57
C ARG A 678 18.34 3.15 -1.88
N GLY A 679 17.45 2.18 -1.81
CA GLY A 679 16.80 1.56 -2.96
C GLY A 679 15.52 2.29 -3.36
N PRO A 680 14.64 1.63 -4.14
CA PRO A 680 13.31 2.18 -4.41
C PRO A 680 12.44 2.16 -3.14
N GLY A 681 11.41 2.99 -3.09
CA GLY A 681 10.43 2.93 -2.00
C GLY A 681 9.72 1.58 -1.98
N ILE A 682 9.17 1.18 -3.14
CA ILE A 682 8.61 -0.16 -3.38
C ILE A 682 9.33 -0.78 -4.58
N GLY A 683 9.93 -1.96 -4.43
CA GLY A 683 10.73 -2.63 -5.45
C GLY A 683 10.30 -4.07 -5.70
N LEU A 684 10.01 -4.44 -6.95
CA LEU A 684 9.72 -5.81 -7.36
C LEU A 684 10.72 -6.29 -8.42
N ARG A 685 11.21 -7.53 -8.31
CA ARG A 685 12.17 -8.10 -9.28
C ARG A 685 12.15 -9.63 -9.33
N GLU A 686 12.94 -10.20 -10.24
CA GLU A 686 13.17 -11.65 -10.35
C GLU A 686 11.88 -12.47 -10.53
N GLY A 687 10.93 -11.95 -11.32
CA GLY A 687 9.64 -12.61 -11.58
C GLY A 687 8.55 -12.42 -10.52
N ALA A 688 8.79 -11.59 -9.50
CA ALA A 688 7.81 -11.30 -8.46
C ALA A 688 6.47 -10.82 -9.03
N ALA A 689 5.37 -11.30 -8.42
CA ALA A 689 4.02 -10.99 -8.84
C ALA A 689 3.29 -10.19 -7.76
N CYS A 690 2.57 -9.14 -8.16
CA CYS A 690 1.67 -8.41 -7.28
C CYS A 690 0.35 -8.10 -7.96
N GLU A 691 -0.77 -8.31 -7.26
CA GLU A 691 -2.09 -7.98 -7.81
C GLU A 691 -2.35 -6.48 -7.75
N LEU A 692 -2.04 -5.82 -6.63
CA LEU A 692 -2.38 -4.41 -6.42
C LEU A 692 -1.29 -3.64 -5.66
N ILE A 693 -0.82 -2.54 -6.26
CA ILE A 693 -0.02 -1.51 -5.59
C ILE A 693 -0.83 -0.22 -5.55
N SER A 694 -1.44 0.11 -4.41
CA SER A 694 -2.35 1.26 -4.36
C SER A 694 -2.33 2.11 -3.10
N ASN A 695 -2.64 3.39 -3.25
CA ASN A 695 -2.72 4.34 -2.14
C ASN A 695 -1.42 4.43 -1.31
N ASN A 696 -0.27 4.20 -1.93
CA ASN A 696 1.02 4.36 -1.27
C ASN A 696 1.59 5.76 -1.51
N GLU A 697 2.36 6.25 -0.55
CA GLU A 697 3.13 7.47 -0.68
C GLU A 697 4.62 7.10 -0.68
N SER A 698 5.36 7.52 -1.70
CA SER A 698 6.77 7.14 -1.85
C SER A 698 7.63 8.32 -2.27
N PHE A 699 8.53 8.76 -1.38
CA PHE A 699 9.29 9.99 -1.59
C PHE A 699 10.70 10.01 -1.03
N GLU A 700 11.55 10.91 -1.53
CA GLU A 700 12.93 11.10 -1.06
C GLU A 700 13.81 9.83 -1.11
N ASN A 701 13.43 8.82 -1.90
CA ASN A 701 14.25 7.63 -2.07
C ASN A 701 15.41 7.89 -3.06
N GLU A 702 16.55 7.23 -2.86
CA GLU A 702 17.71 7.38 -3.75
C GLU A 702 17.51 6.71 -5.13
N ALA A 703 16.51 5.83 -5.26
CA ALA A 703 16.08 5.25 -6.52
C ALA A 703 14.66 5.73 -6.91
N ALA A 704 13.82 4.84 -7.43
CA ALA A 704 12.47 5.17 -7.85
C ALA A 704 11.45 5.10 -6.70
N GLY A 705 10.33 5.81 -6.81
CA GLY A 705 9.23 5.65 -5.86
C GLY A 705 8.68 4.22 -5.88
N ILE A 706 8.33 3.75 -7.08
CA ILE A 706 8.04 2.34 -7.41
C ILE A 706 9.02 1.88 -8.50
N GLY A 707 9.72 0.76 -8.28
CA GLY A 707 10.66 0.17 -9.21
C GLY A 707 10.35 -1.28 -9.53
N LEU A 708 10.00 -1.57 -10.78
CA LEU A 708 9.74 -2.92 -11.29
C LEU A 708 10.89 -3.35 -12.21
N ARG A 709 11.45 -4.54 -11.97
CA ARG A 709 12.61 -5.06 -12.72
C ARG A 709 12.47 -6.52 -13.08
N GLU A 710 13.30 -7.00 -14.01
CA GLU A 710 13.65 -8.42 -14.17
C GLU A 710 12.43 -9.37 -14.18
N GLY A 711 11.46 -9.11 -15.05
CA GLY A 711 10.28 -9.97 -15.21
C GLY A 711 9.18 -9.80 -14.17
N ALA A 712 9.21 -8.74 -13.35
CA ALA A 712 8.13 -8.42 -12.42
C ALA A 712 6.77 -8.29 -13.14
N LYS A 713 5.70 -8.77 -12.49
CA LYS A 713 4.33 -8.78 -13.02
C LYS A 713 3.39 -8.09 -12.05
N VAL A 714 2.79 -6.99 -12.47
CA VAL A 714 1.83 -6.26 -11.64
C VAL A 714 0.50 -6.15 -12.37
N VAL A 715 -0.61 -6.49 -11.71
CA VAL A 715 -1.92 -6.33 -12.33
C VAL A 715 -2.34 -4.86 -12.30
N GLU A 716 -2.27 -4.19 -11.15
CA GLU A 716 -2.68 -2.78 -11.04
C GLU A 716 -1.74 -1.93 -10.17
N ILE A 717 -1.44 -0.72 -10.65
CA ILE A 717 -0.78 0.36 -9.88
C ILE A 717 -1.71 1.57 -9.88
N SER A 718 -2.31 1.89 -8.73
CA SER A 718 -3.33 2.94 -8.70
C SER A 718 -3.33 3.86 -7.47
N HIS A 719 -3.64 5.14 -7.68
CA HIS A 719 -3.80 6.13 -6.62
C HIS A 719 -2.57 6.29 -5.70
N ASN A 720 -1.35 6.13 -6.23
CA ASN A 720 -0.12 6.37 -5.47
C ASN A 720 0.35 7.82 -5.65
N ASP A 721 0.97 8.42 -4.61
CA ASP A 721 1.69 9.70 -4.70
C ASP A 721 3.20 9.43 -4.67
N LEU A 722 3.88 9.69 -5.79
CA LEU A 722 5.29 9.35 -6.02
C LEU A 722 6.06 10.65 -6.29
N HIS A 723 6.83 11.12 -5.31
CA HIS A 723 7.47 12.44 -5.43
C HIS A 723 8.85 12.59 -4.81
N ASP A 724 9.62 13.59 -5.25
CA ASP A 724 10.94 13.93 -4.70
C ASP A 724 11.95 12.76 -4.68
N ASN A 725 11.74 11.72 -5.50
CA ASN A 725 12.67 10.60 -5.62
C ASN A 725 13.85 10.97 -6.55
N ARG A 726 15.02 10.39 -6.29
CA ARG A 726 16.24 10.69 -7.06
C ARG A 726 16.27 10.01 -8.44
N ALA A 727 15.50 8.95 -8.65
CA ALA A 727 15.27 8.37 -9.98
C ALA A 727 13.83 8.65 -10.45
N ALA A 728 13.19 7.69 -11.14
CA ALA A 728 11.84 7.87 -11.65
C ALA A 728 10.79 7.89 -10.52
N GLY A 729 9.61 8.47 -10.75
CA GLY A 729 8.47 8.25 -9.86
C GLY A 729 8.06 6.78 -9.87
N CYS A 730 7.71 6.27 -11.05
CA CYS A 730 7.51 4.85 -11.33
C CYS A 730 8.44 4.39 -12.47
N GLY A 731 9.23 3.35 -12.25
CA GLY A 731 10.21 2.84 -13.21
C GLY A 731 10.02 1.36 -13.52
N HIS A 732 9.87 1.01 -14.79
CA HIS A 732 9.78 -0.34 -15.32
C HIS A 732 11.03 -0.64 -16.15
N GLU A 733 11.86 -1.56 -15.67
CA GLU A 733 13.16 -1.87 -16.27
C GLU A 733 13.25 -3.37 -16.56
N GLY A 734 12.82 -3.76 -17.76
CA GLY A 734 12.94 -5.12 -18.26
C GLY A 734 14.24 -5.40 -19.01
N SER A 735 14.40 -6.64 -19.48
CA SER A 735 15.49 -7.05 -20.39
C SER A 735 14.95 -7.58 -21.71
N GLN A 736 15.67 -7.33 -22.81
CA GLN A 736 15.28 -7.80 -24.15
C GLN A 736 15.36 -9.33 -24.31
N GLU A 737 16.14 -10.02 -23.46
CA GLU A 737 16.38 -11.46 -23.52
C GLU A 737 15.33 -12.32 -22.79
N GLY A 738 14.23 -11.72 -22.31
CA GLY A 738 13.10 -12.47 -21.73
C GLY A 738 12.60 -11.98 -20.36
N GLY A 739 13.18 -10.92 -19.81
CA GLY A 739 12.80 -10.35 -18.51
C GLY A 739 11.93 -9.09 -18.61
N ARG A 740 10.99 -9.03 -19.56
CA ARG A 740 10.09 -7.87 -19.71
C ARG A 740 9.20 -7.71 -18.48
N VAL A 741 9.08 -6.48 -17.98
CA VAL A 741 8.09 -6.13 -16.96
C VAL A 741 6.72 -6.04 -17.62
N TRP A 742 5.71 -6.57 -16.93
CA TRP A 742 4.32 -6.52 -17.40
C TRP A 742 3.44 -5.82 -16.38
N VAL A 743 2.74 -4.76 -16.83
CA VAL A 743 1.73 -4.05 -16.04
C VAL A 743 0.43 -3.97 -16.83
N ARG A 744 -0.69 -4.37 -16.22
CA ARG A 744 -2.00 -4.29 -16.90
C ARG A 744 -2.60 -2.90 -16.82
N LEU A 745 -2.58 -2.24 -15.66
CA LEU A 745 -3.24 -0.95 -15.49
C LEU A 745 -2.48 -0.01 -14.56
N GLU A 746 -2.19 1.20 -15.03
CA GLU A 746 -1.72 2.31 -14.20
C GLU A 746 -2.73 3.46 -14.17
N TYR A 747 -3.36 3.70 -13.02
CA TYR A 747 -4.53 4.58 -12.94
C TYR A 747 -4.50 5.56 -11.76
N GLY A 748 -4.80 6.83 -12.02
CA GLY A 748 -5.08 7.81 -10.96
C GLY A 748 -3.88 8.14 -10.06
N ASN A 749 -2.65 7.86 -10.51
CA ASN A 749 -1.44 8.17 -9.75
C ASN A 749 -1.05 9.64 -9.90
N ARG A 750 -0.48 10.20 -8.83
CA ARG A 750 0.17 11.51 -8.84
C ARG A 750 1.68 11.31 -8.82
N ILE A 751 2.37 11.78 -9.85
CA ILE A 751 3.81 11.55 -10.01
C ILE A 751 4.52 12.86 -10.26
N ARG A 752 5.24 13.38 -9.25
CA ARG A 752 5.73 14.75 -9.30
C ARG A 752 7.12 14.98 -8.74
N GLN A 753 7.83 15.99 -9.24
CA GLN A 753 9.07 16.48 -8.61
C GLN A 753 10.19 15.42 -8.47
N ASN A 754 10.15 14.35 -9.27
CA ASN A 754 11.21 13.36 -9.26
C ASN A 754 12.38 13.84 -10.15
N ARG A 755 13.62 13.49 -9.78
CA ARG A 755 14.81 13.85 -10.58
C ARG A 755 14.96 13.01 -11.85
N GLY A 756 14.31 11.86 -11.91
CA GLY A 756 14.19 11.02 -13.09
C GLY A 756 12.92 11.33 -13.89
N ALA A 757 12.45 10.34 -14.65
CA ALA A 757 11.18 10.45 -15.36
C ALA A 757 10.00 10.40 -14.37
N GLY A 758 8.83 10.89 -14.75
CA GLY A 758 7.62 10.56 -14.01
C GLY A 758 7.40 9.04 -14.06
N LEU A 759 7.15 8.55 -15.27
CA LEU A 759 7.02 7.14 -15.61
C LEU A 759 8.08 6.74 -16.64
N GLY A 760 8.97 5.82 -16.25
CA GLY A 760 10.00 5.28 -17.13
C GLY A 760 9.69 3.85 -17.55
N ILE A 761 9.42 3.61 -18.84
CA ILE A 761 9.08 2.30 -19.39
C ILE A 761 10.20 1.85 -20.33
N VAL A 762 10.98 0.87 -19.89
CA VAL A 762 12.18 0.40 -20.59
C VAL A 762 12.10 -1.11 -20.76
N CYS A 763 12.18 -1.58 -22.01
CA CYS A 763 12.05 -3.01 -22.35
C CYS A 763 10.83 -3.67 -21.68
N SER A 764 9.68 -2.98 -21.65
CA SER A 764 8.51 -3.36 -20.85
C SER A 764 7.22 -3.24 -21.64
N ASP A 765 6.22 -4.01 -21.23
CA ASP A 765 4.89 -4.02 -21.86
C ASP A 765 3.85 -3.55 -20.84
N VAL A 766 3.18 -2.45 -21.14
CA VAL A 766 2.10 -1.89 -20.32
C VAL A 766 0.82 -1.88 -21.13
N VAL A 767 -0.27 -2.45 -20.60
CA VAL A 767 -1.53 -2.49 -21.35
C VAL A 767 -2.19 -1.11 -21.39
N GLU A 768 -2.33 -0.45 -20.24
CA GLU A 768 -3.04 0.84 -20.15
C GLU A 768 -2.45 1.77 -19.07
N ILE A 769 -2.29 3.05 -19.42
CA ILE A 769 -1.90 4.16 -18.52
C ILE A 769 -2.98 5.22 -18.62
N ARG A 770 -3.71 5.48 -17.53
CA ARG A 770 -4.89 6.36 -17.57
C ARG A 770 -5.06 7.27 -16.38
N ASP A 771 -5.60 8.46 -16.63
CA ASP A 771 -6.03 9.42 -15.60
C ASP A 771 -4.92 9.77 -14.58
N ASN A 772 -3.65 9.70 -14.97
CA ASN A 772 -2.53 10.07 -14.10
C ASN A 772 -2.21 11.57 -14.23
N LEU A 773 -1.83 12.17 -13.10
CA LEU A 773 -1.28 13.52 -13.03
C LEU A 773 0.24 13.42 -12.87
N ILE A 774 0.98 13.75 -13.93
CA ILE A 774 2.43 13.68 -13.95
C ILE A 774 2.99 15.07 -14.14
N GLU A 775 3.67 15.62 -13.13
CA GLU A 775 4.04 17.04 -13.13
C GLU A 775 5.43 17.34 -12.58
N HIS A 776 6.11 18.36 -13.10
CA HIS A 776 7.36 18.88 -12.51
C HIS A 776 8.51 17.85 -12.34
N ASN A 777 8.56 16.79 -13.15
CA ASN A 777 9.70 15.86 -13.13
C ASN A 777 10.87 16.43 -13.97
N ASP A 778 12.11 16.19 -13.52
CA ASP A 778 13.31 16.74 -14.17
C ASP A 778 13.55 16.13 -15.57
N GLN A 779 13.26 14.84 -15.75
CA GLN A 779 13.27 14.14 -17.05
C GLN A 779 11.83 14.06 -17.62
N PRO A 780 11.56 13.37 -18.75
CA PRO A 780 10.21 13.31 -19.28
C PRO A 780 9.18 12.77 -18.30
N GLY A 781 7.95 13.27 -18.41
CA GLY A 781 6.81 12.76 -17.66
C GLY A 781 6.56 11.30 -18.00
N ILE A 782 6.59 10.93 -19.28
CA ILE A 782 6.55 9.53 -19.74
C ILE A 782 7.72 9.26 -20.69
N THR A 783 8.46 8.19 -20.45
CA THR A 783 9.56 7.73 -21.32
C THR A 783 9.33 6.29 -21.77
N LEU A 784 9.41 6.01 -23.08
CA LEU A 784 9.34 4.68 -23.68
C LEU A 784 10.67 4.37 -24.40
N MET A 785 11.35 3.28 -24.03
CA MET A 785 12.65 2.87 -24.60
C MET A 785 12.80 1.35 -24.77
N GLY A 786 13.78 0.91 -25.56
CA GLY A 786 14.13 -0.51 -25.69
C GLY A 786 13.05 -1.40 -26.31
N GLY A 787 12.28 -0.87 -27.27
CA GLY A 787 11.18 -1.60 -27.90
C GLY A 787 9.99 -1.83 -26.98
N SER A 788 9.75 -0.91 -26.04
CA SER A 788 8.60 -0.97 -25.12
C SER A 788 7.29 -0.74 -25.87
N THR A 789 6.25 -1.46 -25.46
CA THR A 789 4.92 -1.27 -26.03
C THR A 789 3.93 -0.84 -24.96
N VAL A 790 3.19 0.23 -25.24
CA VAL A 790 2.08 0.67 -24.40
C VAL A 790 0.80 0.58 -25.22
N GLY A 791 -0.16 -0.23 -24.79
CA GLY A 791 -1.41 -0.40 -25.52
C GLY A 791 -2.19 0.91 -25.66
N LEU A 792 -2.40 1.60 -24.54
CA LEU A 792 -3.15 2.86 -24.47
C LEU A 792 -2.62 3.80 -23.38
N ILE A 793 -2.40 5.07 -23.73
CA ILE A 793 -2.16 6.19 -22.82
C ILE A 793 -3.35 7.14 -22.94
N VAL A 794 -4.26 7.20 -21.96
CA VAL A 794 -5.53 7.93 -22.11
C VAL A 794 -5.83 8.88 -20.95
N ALA A 795 -6.36 10.07 -21.24
CA ALA A 795 -6.83 11.02 -20.23
C ALA A 795 -5.78 11.42 -19.17
N ASN A 796 -4.50 11.36 -19.51
CA ASN A 796 -3.43 11.78 -18.60
C ASN A 796 -3.17 13.28 -18.72
N THR A 797 -2.64 13.89 -17.66
CA THR A 797 -2.14 15.27 -17.66
C THR A 797 -0.64 15.27 -17.41
N LEU A 798 0.14 15.73 -18.39
CA LEU A 798 1.60 15.88 -18.32
C LEU A 798 1.97 17.36 -18.30
N ASP A 799 2.30 17.91 -17.14
CA ASP A 799 2.55 19.37 -17.00
C ASP A 799 3.95 19.68 -16.44
N TYR A 800 4.64 20.69 -16.98
CA TYR A 800 5.98 21.11 -16.49
C TYR A 800 7.05 20.00 -16.37
N ASN A 801 6.95 18.94 -17.18
CA ASN A 801 7.96 17.88 -17.17
C ASN A 801 9.14 18.19 -18.09
N GLY A 802 10.27 17.56 -17.82
CA GLY A 802 11.49 17.71 -18.60
C GLY A 802 12.25 19.01 -18.29
N ALA A 803 12.22 19.47 -17.04
CA ALA A 803 12.90 20.70 -16.60
C ALA A 803 14.41 20.70 -16.94
N SER A 804 15.04 19.54 -17.12
CA SER A 804 16.41 19.37 -17.63
C SER A 804 16.52 19.49 -19.17
N CYS A 805 15.66 20.29 -19.82
CA CYS A 805 15.56 20.43 -21.27
C CYS A 805 15.25 19.11 -22.00
N LYS A 806 14.23 18.38 -21.53
CA LYS A 806 13.77 17.11 -22.12
C LYS A 806 12.32 17.21 -22.60
N ALA A 807 11.85 16.16 -23.28
CA ALA A 807 10.47 16.09 -23.73
C ALA A 807 9.51 15.86 -22.55
N SER A 808 8.22 16.20 -22.64
CA SER A 808 7.22 15.69 -21.66
C SER A 808 6.88 14.23 -21.90
N LEU A 809 6.76 13.82 -23.17
CA LEU A 809 6.63 12.42 -23.57
C LEU A 809 7.73 12.07 -24.58
N SER A 810 8.46 11.00 -24.31
CA SER A 810 9.58 10.56 -25.15
C SER A 810 9.43 9.10 -25.55
N ALA A 811 9.54 8.79 -26.83
CA ALA A 811 9.53 7.44 -27.37
C ALA A 811 10.75 7.20 -28.27
N HIS A 812 11.50 6.14 -27.97
CA HIS A 812 12.75 5.80 -28.64
C HIS A 812 12.87 4.31 -28.97
N GLU A 813 13.81 3.96 -29.85
CA GLU A 813 14.30 2.59 -30.03
C GLU A 813 13.19 1.56 -30.34
N GLY A 814 12.33 1.84 -31.31
CA GLY A 814 11.28 0.92 -31.74
C GLY A 814 10.07 0.86 -30.80
N SER A 815 9.95 1.80 -29.85
CA SER A 815 8.83 1.83 -28.91
C SER A 815 7.54 2.32 -29.58
N SER A 816 6.39 1.84 -29.11
CA SER A 816 5.09 2.22 -29.68
C SER A 816 4.01 2.48 -28.64
N ALA A 817 3.11 3.42 -28.94
CA ALA A 817 1.96 3.73 -28.10
C ALA A 817 0.79 4.35 -28.89
N THR A 818 -0.43 4.09 -28.41
CA THR A 818 -1.62 4.88 -28.76
C THR A 818 -1.93 5.84 -27.62
N ILE A 819 -2.07 7.12 -27.91
CA ILE A 819 -2.26 8.20 -26.94
C ILE A 819 -3.60 8.88 -27.24
N LYS A 820 -4.50 8.97 -26.26
CA LYS A 820 -5.84 9.55 -26.42
C LYS A 820 -6.15 10.58 -25.36
N ASP A 821 -6.86 11.64 -25.73
CA ASP A 821 -7.44 12.63 -24.79
C ASP A 821 -6.45 13.12 -23.72
N THR A 822 -5.17 13.18 -24.05
CA THR A 822 -4.08 13.50 -23.12
C THR A 822 -3.70 14.97 -23.28
N LEU A 823 -3.56 15.66 -22.14
CA LEU A 823 -3.08 17.04 -22.09
C LEU A 823 -1.58 17.03 -21.81
N ILE A 824 -0.80 17.68 -22.68
CA ILE A 824 0.63 17.89 -22.51
C ILE A 824 0.89 19.39 -22.53
N SER A 825 1.39 19.93 -21.42
CA SER A 825 1.61 21.37 -21.29
C SER A 825 2.93 21.72 -20.62
N HIS A 826 3.41 22.94 -20.90
CA HIS A 826 4.57 23.57 -20.25
C HIS A 826 5.85 22.72 -20.26
N SER A 827 6.06 21.91 -21.31
CA SER A 827 7.21 21.02 -21.41
C SER A 827 8.54 21.78 -21.47
N GLY A 828 9.58 21.22 -20.85
CA GLY A 828 10.90 21.84 -20.79
C GLY A 828 11.53 22.09 -22.17
N ALA A 829 11.80 21.05 -22.95
CA ALA A 829 12.27 21.21 -24.32
C ALA A 829 11.19 20.95 -25.37
N VAL A 830 10.57 19.77 -25.34
CA VAL A 830 9.65 19.33 -26.41
C VAL A 830 8.37 18.79 -25.77
N GLY A 831 7.21 18.98 -26.38
CA GLY A 831 5.99 18.32 -25.91
C GLY A 831 6.13 16.80 -26.03
N ILE A 832 6.27 16.34 -27.27
CA ILE A 832 6.44 14.94 -27.64
C ILE A 832 7.67 14.76 -28.54
N SER A 833 8.52 13.80 -28.18
CA SER A 833 9.68 13.39 -28.97
C SER A 833 9.57 11.93 -29.40
N ALA A 834 9.49 11.68 -30.71
CA ALA A 834 9.55 10.35 -31.32
C ALA A 834 10.83 10.19 -32.14
N PHE A 835 11.67 9.22 -31.78
CA PHE A 835 12.98 9.06 -32.41
C PHE A 835 13.31 7.60 -32.72
N GLY A 836 13.93 7.40 -33.87
CA GLY A 836 14.51 6.12 -34.28
C GLY A 836 13.57 5.29 -35.16
N PRO A 837 14.12 4.26 -35.82
CA PRO A 837 13.36 3.37 -36.68
C PRO A 837 12.34 2.59 -35.85
N GLU A 838 11.22 2.24 -36.49
CA GLU A 838 10.13 1.44 -35.90
C GLU A 838 9.37 2.09 -34.73
N THR A 839 9.88 3.18 -34.18
CA THR A 839 9.15 4.00 -33.19
C THR A 839 7.85 4.51 -33.82
N SER A 840 6.70 4.21 -33.20
CA SER A 840 5.39 4.48 -33.77
C SER A 840 4.41 5.04 -32.74
N LEU A 841 3.92 6.27 -32.95
CA LEU A 841 2.94 6.91 -32.09
C LEU A 841 1.66 7.25 -32.86
N LEU A 842 0.52 6.87 -32.29
CA LEU A 842 -0.81 7.30 -32.74
C LEU A 842 -1.43 8.18 -31.66
N LEU A 843 -1.82 9.40 -32.02
CA LEU A 843 -2.44 10.38 -31.13
C LEU A 843 -3.86 10.68 -31.59
N GLU A 844 -4.82 10.65 -30.66
CA GLU A 844 -6.22 10.98 -30.92
C GLU A 844 -6.74 11.98 -29.88
N GLY A 845 -7.36 13.09 -30.28
CA GLY A 845 -7.99 14.04 -29.35
C GLY A 845 -7.03 14.72 -28.35
N CYS A 846 -5.71 14.64 -28.55
CA CYS A 846 -4.72 15.17 -27.62
C CYS A 846 -4.54 16.68 -27.77
N THR A 847 -4.21 17.36 -26.67
CA THR A 847 -3.84 18.78 -26.66
C THR A 847 -2.38 18.92 -26.22
N ILE A 848 -1.55 19.56 -27.04
CA ILE A 848 -0.13 19.82 -26.75
C ILE A 848 0.09 21.32 -26.83
N THR A 849 0.52 21.94 -25.73
CA THR A 849 0.61 23.40 -25.66
C THR A 849 1.77 23.91 -24.82
N ASP A 850 2.24 25.11 -25.12
CA ASP A 850 3.20 25.84 -24.30
C ASP A 850 4.52 25.06 -24.08
N SER A 851 4.97 24.27 -25.05
CA SER A 851 6.27 23.58 -24.97
C SER A 851 7.46 24.53 -25.18
N GLY A 852 8.63 24.09 -24.73
CA GLY A 852 9.91 24.77 -24.98
C GLY A 852 10.32 25.77 -23.90
N GLN A 853 9.86 25.57 -22.65
CA GLN A 853 10.10 26.46 -21.52
C GLN A 853 11.60 26.70 -21.21
N CYS A 854 12.46 25.73 -21.50
CA CYS A 854 13.89 25.75 -21.18
C CYS A 854 14.81 25.90 -22.40
N SER A 855 14.38 25.48 -23.60
CA SER A 855 15.26 25.42 -24.78
C SER A 855 14.61 25.83 -26.11
N TYR A 856 13.43 26.45 -26.09
CA TYR A 856 12.69 26.83 -27.31
C TYR A 856 12.50 25.64 -28.27
N GLY A 857 11.97 24.52 -27.78
CA GLY A 857 11.69 23.33 -28.60
C GLY A 857 10.19 23.15 -28.92
N PRO A 858 9.89 22.35 -29.96
CA PRO A 858 8.55 22.22 -30.53
C PRO A 858 7.56 21.45 -29.65
N ASN A 859 6.27 21.58 -29.95
CA ASN A 859 5.24 20.72 -29.36
C ASN A 859 5.42 19.26 -29.80
N LEU A 860 5.85 19.02 -31.05
CA LEU A 860 6.10 17.68 -31.57
C LEU A 860 7.41 17.63 -32.37
N THR A 861 8.26 16.64 -32.07
CA THR A 861 9.41 16.25 -32.89
C THR A 861 9.29 14.79 -33.33
N ALA A 862 9.46 14.52 -34.62
CA ALA A 862 9.58 13.17 -35.17
C ALA A 862 10.86 13.04 -36.02
N GLN A 863 11.71 12.07 -35.71
CA GLN A 863 13.02 11.95 -36.36
C GLN A 863 13.49 10.52 -36.59
N ALA A 864 14.45 10.38 -37.52
CA ALA A 864 15.25 9.17 -37.73
C ALA A 864 14.43 7.90 -38.01
N GLY A 865 13.37 8.02 -38.83
CA GLY A 865 12.53 6.89 -39.24
C GLY A 865 11.29 6.65 -38.37
N ALA A 866 11.03 7.54 -37.40
CA ALA A 866 9.84 7.48 -36.56
C ALA A 866 8.55 7.71 -37.37
N LYS A 867 7.47 7.07 -36.94
CA LYS A 867 6.13 7.19 -37.54
C LYS A 867 5.18 7.82 -36.54
N VAL A 868 4.61 8.97 -36.88
CA VAL A 868 3.71 9.69 -35.99
C VAL A 868 2.42 10.06 -36.72
N GLN A 869 1.28 9.69 -36.16
CA GLN A 869 -0.06 10.01 -36.66
C GLN A 869 -0.85 10.76 -35.61
N LEU A 870 -1.47 11.88 -35.99
CA LEU A 870 -2.37 12.67 -35.15
C LEU A 870 -3.76 12.73 -35.79
N VAL A 871 -4.80 12.52 -34.99
CA VAL A 871 -6.20 12.59 -35.40
C VAL A 871 -6.95 13.49 -34.39
N GLY A 872 -7.62 14.55 -34.85
CA GLY A 872 -8.41 15.40 -33.95
C GLY A 872 -7.59 16.13 -32.87
N CYS A 873 -6.27 16.29 -33.04
CA CYS A 873 -5.39 16.86 -32.01
C CYS A 873 -5.26 18.38 -32.15
N SER A 874 -5.01 19.07 -31.02
CA SER A 874 -4.68 20.50 -30.99
C SER A 874 -3.22 20.73 -30.57
N LEU A 875 -2.46 21.48 -31.37
CA LEU A 875 -1.11 21.91 -31.07
C LEU A 875 -1.07 23.43 -31.02
N GLU A 876 -0.79 23.99 -29.86
CA GLU A 876 -0.95 25.41 -29.61
C GLU A 876 0.29 26.02 -28.99
N ARG A 877 0.55 27.30 -29.26
CA ARG A 877 1.50 28.15 -28.52
C ARG A 877 2.86 27.50 -28.25
N THR A 878 3.86 27.83 -29.07
CA THR A 878 5.25 27.46 -28.80
C THR A 878 6.10 28.68 -28.49
N ILE A 879 7.06 28.53 -27.60
CA ILE A 879 8.01 29.58 -27.28
C ILE A 879 9.21 29.42 -28.20
N GLY A 880 9.40 30.33 -29.17
CA GLY A 880 10.62 30.43 -29.98
C GLY A 880 10.90 29.28 -30.96
N SER A 881 10.00 28.29 -31.08
CA SER A 881 10.16 27.08 -31.91
C SER A 881 8.97 26.85 -32.84
N PRO A 882 9.09 25.98 -33.86
CA PRO A 882 7.94 25.47 -34.60
C PRO A 882 6.98 24.71 -33.70
N ASN A 883 5.71 24.60 -34.11
CA ASN A 883 4.77 23.67 -33.46
C ASN A 883 5.20 22.20 -33.71
N ILE A 884 5.51 21.88 -34.97
CA ILE A 884 5.91 20.53 -35.39
C ILE A 884 7.25 20.58 -36.12
N MET A 885 8.16 19.68 -35.77
CA MET A 885 9.43 19.48 -36.44
C MET A 885 9.59 18.01 -36.87
N VAL A 886 9.84 17.79 -38.17
CA VAL A 886 10.03 16.45 -38.74
C VAL A 886 11.32 16.41 -39.54
N SER A 887 12.17 15.41 -39.32
CA SER A 887 13.39 15.27 -40.12
C SER A 887 13.93 13.85 -40.19
N GLY A 888 14.44 13.47 -41.36
CA GLY A 888 15.20 12.24 -41.56
C GLY A 888 14.47 11.26 -42.47
N SER A 889 15.23 10.48 -43.23
CA SER A 889 14.71 9.54 -44.21
C SER A 889 13.79 8.51 -43.54
N ALA A 890 12.72 8.14 -44.25
CA ALA A 890 11.66 7.23 -43.78
C ALA A 890 10.82 7.71 -42.58
N THR A 891 11.07 8.92 -42.04
CA THR A 891 10.19 9.52 -41.03
C THR A 891 8.84 9.87 -41.66
N THR A 892 7.73 9.51 -41.02
CA THR A 892 6.38 9.79 -41.54
C THR A 892 5.57 10.60 -40.54
N LEU A 893 4.97 11.69 -41.00
CA LEU A 893 3.98 12.46 -40.23
C LEU A 893 2.62 12.39 -40.95
N SER A 894 1.58 12.03 -40.21
CA SER A 894 0.19 12.10 -40.66
C SER A 894 -0.63 12.99 -39.73
N LEU A 895 -1.29 14.03 -40.25
CA LEU A 895 -2.22 14.89 -39.51
C LEU A 895 -3.62 14.77 -40.14
N VAL A 896 -4.63 14.44 -39.34
CA VAL A 896 -6.02 14.35 -39.79
C VAL A 896 -6.90 15.13 -38.82
N GLU A 897 -7.70 16.08 -39.30
CA GLU A 897 -8.65 16.84 -38.47
C GLU A 897 -7.98 17.56 -37.28
N CYS A 898 -6.73 17.99 -37.45
CA CYS A 898 -5.96 18.64 -36.40
C CYS A 898 -6.05 20.17 -36.49
N THR A 899 -5.73 20.84 -35.38
CA THR A 899 -5.51 22.29 -35.33
C THR A 899 -4.09 22.58 -34.86
N VAL A 900 -3.37 23.42 -35.59
CA VAL A 900 -2.01 23.86 -35.25
C VAL A 900 -2.00 25.38 -35.24
N ARG A 901 -1.80 26.01 -34.08
CA ARG A 901 -1.96 27.46 -33.98
C ARG A 901 -0.99 28.16 -33.05
N ASP A 902 -0.91 29.47 -33.25
CA ASP A 902 -0.25 30.41 -32.34
C ASP A 902 1.25 30.12 -32.10
N SER A 903 1.95 29.51 -33.06
CA SER A 903 3.40 29.33 -32.98
C SER A 903 4.16 30.59 -33.38
N ALA A 904 5.21 30.92 -32.61
CA ALA A 904 6.14 31.99 -32.95
C ALA A 904 6.85 31.73 -34.29
N LYS A 905 7.28 30.48 -34.52
CA LYS A 905 7.94 30.02 -35.76
C LYS A 905 6.93 29.33 -36.70
N PRO A 906 7.33 28.70 -37.83
CA PRO A 906 6.39 27.96 -38.67
C PRO A 906 5.61 26.91 -37.88
N GLY A 907 4.33 26.72 -38.22
CA GLY A 907 3.49 25.68 -37.61
C GLY A 907 4.03 24.27 -37.88
N LEU A 908 4.71 24.09 -39.03
CA LEU A 908 5.41 22.88 -39.39
C LEU A 908 6.74 23.22 -40.06
N VAL A 909 7.80 22.55 -39.60
CA VAL A 909 9.09 22.44 -40.27
C VAL A 909 9.35 20.98 -40.60
N ALA A 910 9.49 20.64 -41.88
CA ALA A 910 9.80 19.27 -42.32
C ALA A 910 11.00 19.25 -43.27
N SER A 911 11.91 18.28 -43.10
CA SER A 911 13.07 18.14 -43.95
C SER A 911 13.51 16.70 -44.24
N SER A 912 14.46 16.54 -45.17
CA SER A 912 15.32 15.34 -45.30
C SER A 912 14.57 14.05 -45.66
N ASP A 913 13.83 14.05 -46.77
CA ASP A 913 13.10 12.92 -47.34
C ASP A 913 12.01 12.32 -46.44
N ALA A 914 11.48 13.13 -45.51
CA ALA A 914 10.30 12.77 -44.73
C ALA A 914 9.03 12.71 -45.60
N LYS A 915 8.06 11.90 -45.18
CA LYS A 915 6.74 11.79 -45.81
C LYS A 915 5.69 12.50 -44.97
N ILE A 916 5.04 13.50 -45.54
CA ILE A 916 4.11 14.39 -44.85
C ILE A 916 2.71 14.26 -45.47
N ASN A 917 1.76 13.71 -44.72
CA ASN A 917 0.37 13.57 -45.14
C ASN A 917 -0.53 14.39 -44.22
N ILE A 918 -1.21 15.41 -44.73
CA ILE A 918 -2.05 16.32 -43.94
C ILE A 918 -3.42 16.41 -44.58
N ARG A 919 -4.47 16.11 -43.81
CA ARG A 919 -5.86 16.13 -44.25
C ARG A 919 -6.75 16.90 -43.28
N ASN A 920 -7.70 17.67 -43.80
CA ASN A 920 -8.73 18.36 -42.99
C ASN A 920 -8.16 19.16 -41.80
N THR A 921 -6.95 19.70 -41.91
CA THR A 921 -6.20 20.28 -40.79
C THR A 921 -6.10 21.79 -40.95
N THR A 922 -6.16 22.52 -39.84
CA THR A 922 -6.07 24.00 -39.83
C THR A 922 -4.76 24.45 -39.22
N PHE A 923 -4.04 25.32 -39.91
CA PHE A 923 -2.88 26.07 -39.43
C PHE A 923 -3.25 27.55 -39.30
N ASP A 924 -3.36 28.06 -38.08
CA ASP A 924 -3.85 29.43 -37.81
C ASP A 924 -2.85 30.26 -36.99
N ARG A 925 -2.54 31.49 -37.41
CA ARG A 925 -1.63 32.41 -36.70
C ARG A 925 -0.27 31.79 -36.35
N ASN A 926 0.36 31.08 -37.30
CA ASN A 926 1.72 30.55 -37.13
C ASN A 926 2.76 31.45 -37.81
N GLY A 927 3.99 31.44 -37.31
CA GLY A 927 5.09 32.26 -37.81
C GLY A 927 5.03 33.71 -37.33
N THR A 928 4.45 33.97 -36.16
CA THR A 928 4.16 35.32 -35.64
C THR A 928 5.40 36.21 -35.49
N ASP A 929 6.60 35.64 -35.45
CA ASP A 929 7.89 36.34 -35.38
C ASP A 929 8.44 36.83 -36.74
N GLY A 930 7.63 36.73 -37.80
CA GLY A 930 8.01 37.10 -39.16
C GLY A 930 8.51 35.92 -40.01
N THR A 931 8.42 34.70 -39.49
CA THR A 931 8.67 33.47 -40.25
C THR A 931 7.44 33.00 -41.04
N ARG A 932 7.63 32.00 -41.92
CA ARG A 932 6.59 31.43 -42.79
C ARG A 932 5.61 30.55 -41.98
N GLY A 933 4.38 30.39 -42.44
CA GLY A 933 3.37 29.54 -41.83
C GLY A 933 3.76 28.05 -41.84
N LEU A 934 4.19 27.53 -42.99
CA LEU A 934 4.72 26.18 -43.17
C LEU A 934 6.04 26.23 -43.94
N MET A 935 7.02 25.42 -43.53
CA MET A 935 8.32 25.32 -44.19
C MET A 935 8.69 23.84 -44.41
N ILE A 936 8.72 23.42 -45.66
CA ILE A 936 8.96 22.02 -46.01
C ILE A 936 10.07 21.95 -47.06
N ASP A 937 11.12 21.17 -46.82
CA ASP A 937 12.31 21.07 -47.67
C ASP A 937 12.75 19.63 -47.95
N GLY A 938 12.75 19.21 -49.22
CA GLY A 938 13.16 17.87 -49.62
C GLY A 938 12.23 16.78 -49.10
N CYS A 939 10.91 16.98 -49.13
CA CYS A 939 9.93 16.00 -48.64
C CYS A 939 8.94 15.54 -49.72
N GLU A 940 8.31 14.39 -49.48
CA GLU A 940 7.09 13.97 -50.17
C GLU A 940 5.89 14.53 -49.40
N ILE A 941 5.06 15.36 -50.04
CA ILE A 941 3.95 16.07 -49.40
C ILE A 941 2.59 15.75 -50.04
N VAL A 942 1.60 15.48 -49.20
CA VAL A 942 0.19 15.40 -49.57
C VAL A 942 -0.59 16.30 -48.63
N LEU A 943 -1.05 17.44 -49.13
CA LEU A 943 -1.94 18.35 -48.41
C LEU A 943 -3.34 18.25 -49.04
N GLU A 944 -4.35 17.84 -48.29
CA GLU A 944 -5.73 17.73 -48.77
C GLU A 944 -6.69 18.46 -47.81
N ARG A 945 -7.46 19.42 -48.34
CA ARG A 945 -8.43 20.18 -47.53
C ARG A 945 -7.79 20.81 -46.28
N VAL A 946 -6.58 21.35 -46.45
CA VAL A 946 -5.82 22.04 -45.40
C VAL A 946 -6.16 23.51 -45.44
N THR A 947 -6.41 24.12 -44.28
CA THR A 947 -6.57 25.57 -44.16
C THR A 947 -5.31 26.16 -43.56
N VAL A 948 -4.72 27.18 -44.20
CA VAL A 948 -3.61 27.95 -43.61
C VAL A 948 -4.00 29.43 -43.58
N CYS A 949 -4.12 30.01 -42.40
CA CYS A 949 -4.61 31.37 -42.26
C CYS A 949 -3.89 32.23 -41.22
N ASN A 950 -4.04 33.54 -41.36
CA ASN A 950 -3.54 34.56 -40.45
C ASN A 950 -2.02 34.47 -40.15
N SER A 951 -1.23 33.89 -41.05
CA SER A 951 0.24 33.86 -40.92
C SER A 951 0.81 35.22 -41.36
N PRO A 952 1.70 35.87 -40.60
CA PRO A 952 2.18 37.20 -40.97
C PRO A 952 3.07 37.17 -42.23
N HIS A 953 3.71 36.04 -42.54
CA HIS A 953 4.50 35.86 -43.76
C HIS A 953 3.84 34.83 -44.71
N HIS A 954 4.61 34.22 -45.61
CA HIS A 954 4.12 33.19 -46.54
C HIS A 954 3.38 32.06 -45.82
N ALA A 955 2.23 31.65 -46.34
CA ALA A 955 1.46 30.55 -45.76
C ALA A 955 2.19 29.21 -45.92
N LEU A 956 2.78 28.96 -47.10
CA LEU A 956 3.56 27.76 -47.39
C LEU A 956 4.83 28.10 -48.17
N ALA A 957 5.98 27.57 -47.73
CA ALA A 957 7.19 27.43 -48.54
C ALA A 957 7.58 25.96 -48.69
N ALA A 958 7.52 25.46 -49.92
CA ALA A 958 7.96 24.13 -50.30
C ALA A 958 9.23 24.21 -51.16
N THR A 959 10.32 23.59 -50.71
CA THR A 959 11.62 23.58 -51.41
C THR A 959 12.00 22.14 -51.74
N ASN A 960 12.45 21.85 -52.96
CA ASN A 960 12.84 20.50 -53.39
C ASN A 960 11.81 19.38 -53.08
N CYS A 961 10.52 19.70 -53.03
CA CYS A 961 9.47 18.76 -52.63
C CYS A 961 8.84 18.05 -53.84
N THR A 962 8.17 16.94 -53.57
CA THR A 962 7.29 16.26 -54.54
C THR A 962 5.93 15.96 -53.94
N GLY A 963 4.89 15.85 -54.76
CA GLY A 963 3.55 15.45 -54.30
C GLY A 963 2.43 16.39 -54.73
N ARG A 964 1.41 16.55 -53.89
CA ARG A 964 0.17 17.27 -54.23
C ARG A 964 -0.36 18.16 -53.11
N ILE A 965 -0.99 19.26 -53.51
CA ILE A 965 -1.71 20.23 -52.66
C ILE A 965 -3.10 20.37 -53.27
N GLU A 966 -4.11 19.83 -52.62
CA GLU A 966 -5.45 19.68 -53.17
C GLU A 966 -6.55 20.20 -52.24
N GLY A 967 -7.48 20.98 -52.78
CA GLY A 967 -8.65 21.43 -52.01
C GLY A 967 -8.32 22.32 -50.81
N CYS A 968 -7.12 22.89 -50.73
CA CYS A 968 -6.66 23.66 -49.59
C CYS A 968 -7.09 25.13 -49.68
N GLU A 969 -7.22 25.79 -48.53
CA GLU A 969 -7.63 27.19 -48.41
C GLU A 969 -6.53 28.03 -47.74
N PHE A 970 -6.13 29.13 -48.35
CA PHE A 970 -5.08 30.03 -47.87
C PHE A 970 -5.61 31.47 -47.80
N TYR A 971 -5.73 32.04 -46.60
CA TYR A 971 -6.29 33.39 -46.46
C TYR A 971 -5.70 34.23 -45.34
N ARG A 972 -5.69 35.56 -45.52
CA ARG A 972 -5.13 36.52 -44.55
C ARG A 972 -3.67 36.24 -44.18
N ASN A 973 -2.90 35.66 -45.09
CA ASN A 973 -1.47 35.44 -44.90
C ASN A 973 -0.64 36.54 -45.58
N GLY A 974 0.62 36.73 -45.16
CA GLY A 974 1.56 37.64 -45.84
C GLY A 974 1.48 39.11 -45.42
N LEU A 975 0.93 39.40 -44.24
CA LEU A 975 0.77 40.75 -43.67
C LEU A 975 2.06 41.60 -43.61
N VAL A 976 3.25 40.99 -43.54
CA VAL A 976 4.55 41.71 -43.43
C VAL A 976 5.45 41.56 -44.66
N GLY A 977 4.87 41.35 -45.86
CA GLY A 977 5.65 41.31 -47.12
C GLY A 977 5.90 39.91 -47.67
N GLY A 978 4.98 38.96 -47.43
CA GLY A 978 5.03 37.61 -47.99
C GLY A 978 3.87 37.32 -48.96
N GLY A 979 4.10 36.43 -49.93
CA GLY A 979 3.08 35.84 -50.82
C GLY A 979 2.37 34.61 -50.19
N GLN A 980 1.24 34.13 -50.69
CA GLN A 980 0.53 33.01 -50.04
C GLN A 980 1.32 31.68 -50.13
N ILE A 981 1.79 31.29 -51.32
CA ILE A 981 2.53 30.05 -51.55
C ILE A 981 3.84 30.34 -52.30
N THR A 982 4.95 29.79 -51.83
CA THR A 982 6.25 29.80 -52.52
C THR A 982 6.75 28.38 -52.75
N ILE A 983 7.15 28.09 -53.98
CA ILE A 983 7.63 26.78 -54.40
C ILE A 983 8.98 26.95 -55.08
N ILE A 984 9.99 26.21 -54.61
CA ILE A 984 11.38 26.34 -55.06
C ILE A 984 11.91 24.96 -55.44
N GLY A 985 12.42 24.77 -56.66
CA GLY A 985 13.01 23.50 -57.11
C GLY A 985 12.13 22.25 -56.96
N SER A 986 10.80 22.41 -56.89
CA SER A 986 9.88 21.33 -56.50
C SER A 986 9.01 20.83 -57.67
N ARG A 987 8.47 19.61 -57.55
CA ARG A 987 7.50 19.02 -58.48
C ARG A 987 6.16 18.76 -57.81
N LEU A 988 5.29 19.78 -57.81
CA LEU A 988 4.02 19.75 -57.08
C LEU A 988 2.83 19.92 -58.01
N SER A 989 1.72 19.25 -57.67
CA SER A 989 0.42 19.50 -58.28
C SER A 989 -0.47 20.29 -57.32
N LEU A 990 -0.87 21.51 -57.72
CA LEU A 990 -1.75 22.40 -57.00
C LEU A 990 -3.13 22.33 -57.65
N ILE A 991 -4.06 21.65 -57.00
CA ILE A 991 -5.37 21.30 -57.55
C ILE A 991 -6.47 21.88 -56.66
N ARG A 992 -7.46 22.59 -57.21
CA ARG A 992 -8.68 22.98 -56.45
C ARG A 992 -8.42 23.81 -55.19
N ASN A 993 -7.34 24.60 -55.14
CA ASN A 993 -7.03 25.41 -53.97
C ASN A 993 -7.65 26.81 -54.07
N LEU A 994 -8.11 27.33 -52.93
CA LEU A 994 -8.67 28.67 -52.80
C LEU A 994 -7.68 29.58 -52.06
N LEU A 995 -7.21 30.64 -52.72
CA LEU A 995 -6.31 31.63 -52.15
C LEU A 995 -7.02 32.98 -52.19
N HIS A 996 -7.20 33.64 -51.04
CA HIS A 996 -7.90 34.93 -50.99
C HIS A 996 -7.44 35.83 -49.85
N ASP A 997 -7.89 37.09 -49.87
CA ASP A 997 -7.60 38.10 -48.85
C ASP A 997 -6.12 38.15 -48.41
N PRO A 998 -5.15 38.29 -49.33
CA PRO A 998 -3.75 38.39 -48.94
C PRO A 998 -3.52 39.63 -48.06
N GLY A 999 -2.62 39.49 -47.09
CA GLY A 999 -2.28 40.54 -46.14
C GLY A 999 -1.28 41.58 -46.66
N GLY A 1000 -0.53 41.30 -47.74
CA GLY A 1000 0.52 42.16 -48.26
C GLY A 1000 0.71 42.07 -49.79
N TYR A 1001 1.67 42.85 -50.30
CA TYR A 1001 1.83 43.21 -51.73
C TYR A 1001 2.54 42.16 -52.63
N HIS A 1002 2.59 40.88 -52.25
CA HIS A 1002 3.39 39.87 -52.97
C HIS A 1002 2.56 38.75 -53.63
N ASN A 1003 3.21 38.05 -54.56
CA ASN A 1003 2.63 37.01 -55.42
C ASN A 1003 1.81 35.98 -54.63
N GLN A 1004 0.59 35.66 -55.05
CA GLN A 1004 -0.18 34.62 -54.36
C GLN A 1004 0.45 33.24 -54.53
N ILE A 1005 0.94 32.92 -55.73
CA ILE A 1005 1.76 31.73 -55.96
C ILE A 1005 3.06 32.15 -56.63
N ALA A 1006 4.21 31.74 -56.08
CA ALA A 1006 5.53 31.96 -56.66
C ALA A 1006 6.22 30.62 -56.95
N LEU A 1007 6.59 30.38 -58.21
CA LEU A 1007 7.33 29.21 -58.68
C LEU A 1007 8.75 29.64 -59.07
N LEU A 1008 9.75 29.13 -58.35
CA LEU A 1008 11.14 29.58 -58.41
C LEU A 1008 12.12 28.42 -58.63
N SER A 1009 13.31 28.76 -59.14
CA SER A 1009 14.52 27.95 -59.16
C SER A 1009 14.31 26.52 -59.68
N GLY A 1010 13.82 26.39 -60.91
CA GLY A 1010 13.70 25.09 -61.58
C GLY A 1010 12.50 24.24 -61.14
N SER A 1011 11.48 24.85 -60.53
CA SER A 1011 10.24 24.14 -60.17
C SER A 1011 9.52 23.61 -61.42
N ASP A 1012 8.82 22.49 -61.33
CA ASP A 1012 8.00 21.91 -62.40
C ASP A 1012 6.62 21.53 -61.85
N CYS A 1013 5.69 22.47 -61.93
CA CYS A 1013 4.42 22.38 -61.21
C CYS A 1013 3.20 22.36 -62.13
N LYS A 1014 2.16 21.66 -61.69
CA LYS A 1014 0.84 21.64 -62.33
C LYS A 1014 -0.11 22.47 -61.48
N VAL A 1015 -0.75 23.49 -62.04
CA VAL A 1015 -1.62 24.43 -61.32
C VAL A 1015 -3.01 24.39 -61.96
N TYR A 1016 -3.91 23.58 -61.39
CA TYR A 1016 -5.21 23.26 -61.96
C TYR A 1016 -6.38 23.63 -61.05
N HIS A 1017 -7.46 24.17 -61.63
CA HIS A 1017 -8.71 24.41 -60.88
C HIS A 1017 -8.54 25.27 -59.63
N ASN A 1018 -7.59 26.19 -59.55
CA ASN A 1018 -7.44 27.04 -58.35
C ASN A 1018 -8.25 28.33 -58.49
N THR A 1019 -8.72 28.90 -57.40
CA THR A 1019 -9.35 30.23 -57.35
C THR A 1019 -8.46 31.15 -56.53
N ILE A 1020 -7.93 32.19 -57.16
CA ILE A 1020 -6.89 33.08 -56.64
C ILE A 1020 -7.45 34.50 -56.67
N VAL A 1021 -7.76 35.04 -55.49
CA VAL A 1021 -8.42 36.33 -55.32
C VAL A 1021 -7.49 37.32 -54.65
N GLY A 1022 -6.98 38.26 -55.45
CA GLY A 1022 -6.15 39.39 -55.00
C GLY A 1022 -6.97 40.50 -54.34
N LYS A 1023 -6.30 41.24 -53.46
CA LYS A 1023 -6.82 42.46 -52.83
C LYS A 1023 -6.02 43.66 -53.34
N ALA A 1024 -6.71 44.69 -53.83
CA ALA A 1024 -6.10 45.97 -54.20
C ALA A 1024 -6.23 46.94 -53.02
N ASP A 1025 -5.26 46.95 -52.12
CA ASP A 1025 -5.23 47.90 -51.00
C ASP A 1025 -4.54 49.20 -51.42
N GLY A 1026 -5.35 50.26 -51.56
CA GLY A 1026 -4.95 51.59 -52.06
C GLY A 1026 -4.07 52.44 -51.14
N LYS A 1027 -3.07 51.86 -50.47
CA LYS A 1027 -2.03 52.60 -49.72
C LYS A 1027 -0.64 52.32 -50.28
N ALA A 1028 -0.41 52.71 -51.54
CA ALA A 1028 0.92 52.83 -52.12
C ALA A 1028 1.67 54.02 -51.48
N GLY A 1029 2.21 53.82 -50.29
CA GLY A 1029 3.13 54.74 -49.62
C GLY A 1029 4.56 54.22 -49.68
N ALA A 1030 5.36 54.77 -50.60
CA ALA A 1030 6.82 54.86 -50.55
C ALA A 1030 7.74 53.69 -50.97
N LEU A 1031 7.27 52.57 -51.54
CA LEU A 1031 8.15 51.61 -52.23
C LEU A 1031 7.58 51.24 -53.61
N ASN A 1032 8.37 51.41 -54.66
CA ASN A 1032 8.06 51.13 -56.08
C ASN A 1032 7.82 49.62 -56.36
N GLN A 1033 6.80 49.00 -55.76
CA GLN A 1033 6.35 47.65 -56.11
C GLN A 1033 4.86 47.72 -56.46
N GLY A 1034 4.51 47.28 -57.67
CA GLY A 1034 3.15 47.34 -58.21
C GLY A 1034 2.14 46.44 -57.48
N PRO A 1035 0.87 46.41 -57.92
CA PRO A 1035 -0.12 45.48 -57.38
C PRO A 1035 0.40 44.03 -57.45
N GLY A 1036 0.26 43.27 -56.37
CA GLY A 1036 0.83 41.91 -56.25
C GLY A 1036 0.29 40.92 -57.29
N ASP A 1037 1.16 40.09 -57.86
CA ASP A 1037 0.81 39.16 -58.94
C ASP A 1037 -0.04 37.97 -58.43
N GLY A 1038 -0.95 37.46 -59.26
CA GLY A 1038 -1.69 36.23 -58.94
C GLY A 1038 -0.80 34.97 -58.98
N LEU A 1039 0.08 34.87 -59.98
CA LEU A 1039 1.03 33.77 -60.17
C LEU A 1039 2.33 34.31 -60.77
N TYR A 1040 3.45 34.00 -60.14
CA TYR A 1040 4.79 34.35 -60.62
C TYR A 1040 5.57 33.07 -60.94
N VAL A 1041 6.19 33.03 -62.12
CA VAL A 1041 7.02 31.89 -62.55
C VAL A 1041 8.36 32.43 -63.03
N ASP A 1042 9.44 32.10 -62.33
CA ASP A 1042 10.76 32.57 -62.74
C ASP A 1042 11.21 31.92 -64.06
N GLY A 1043 12.21 32.52 -64.70
CA GLY A 1043 12.69 32.06 -66.02
C GLY A 1043 13.35 30.68 -66.04
N THR A 1044 13.50 30.02 -64.90
CA THR A 1044 14.06 28.67 -64.78
C THR A 1044 13.01 27.60 -64.51
N SER A 1045 11.82 28.00 -64.08
CA SER A 1045 10.74 27.13 -63.66
C SER A 1045 9.77 26.82 -64.81
N ARG A 1046 9.04 25.72 -64.66
CA ARG A 1046 7.96 25.28 -65.54
C ARG A 1046 6.65 25.20 -64.79
N ALA A 1047 5.60 25.66 -65.45
CA ALA A 1047 4.25 25.60 -64.92
C ALA A 1047 3.26 25.25 -66.02
N GLU A 1048 2.43 24.25 -65.75
CA GLU A 1048 1.26 23.93 -66.55
C GLU A 1048 0.02 24.49 -65.84
N VAL A 1049 -0.60 25.53 -66.41
CA VAL A 1049 -1.65 26.32 -65.75
C VAL A 1049 -2.96 26.20 -66.52
N ARG A 1050 -3.96 25.53 -65.93
CA ARG A 1050 -5.26 25.24 -66.58
C ARG A 1050 -6.44 25.40 -65.63
N ASN A 1051 -7.60 25.81 -66.12
CA ASN A 1051 -8.85 25.80 -65.34
C ASN A 1051 -8.86 26.67 -64.07
N ASN A 1052 -7.99 27.68 -63.93
CA ASN A 1052 -7.94 28.53 -62.73
C ASN A 1052 -8.75 29.83 -62.91
N ILE A 1053 -9.22 30.40 -61.79
CA ILE A 1053 -9.76 31.76 -61.71
C ILE A 1053 -8.72 32.66 -61.05
N PHE A 1054 -8.39 33.76 -61.70
CA PHE A 1054 -7.58 34.85 -61.16
C PHE A 1054 -8.44 36.12 -61.11
N SER A 1055 -8.69 36.65 -59.91
CA SER A 1055 -9.60 37.79 -59.72
C SER A 1055 -8.99 38.85 -58.80
N CYS A 1056 -9.18 40.13 -59.09
CA CYS A 1056 -8.81 41.25 -58.20
C CYS A 1056 -10.06 42.01 -57.74
N LEU A 1057 -10.27 42.19 -56.43
CA LEU A 1057 -11.45 42.87 -55.86
C LEU A 1057 -11.05 43.93 -54.80
N PRO A 1058 -11.75 45.09 -54.69
CA PRO A 1058 -12.19 46.02 -55.73
C PRO A 1058 -11.50 47.40 -55.57
N ARG A 1059 -10.74 47.84 -56.59
CA ARG A 1059 -10.52 49.24 -57.05
C ARG A 1059 -9.24 49.31 -57.90
N GLY A 1060 -9.43 49.49 -59.21
CA GLY A 1060 -8.34 49.67 -60.17
C GLY A 1060 -8.08 48.40 -60.98
N ILE A 1061 -7.82 48.57 -62.26
CA ILE A 1061 -7.32 47.48 -63.11
C ILE A 1061 -5.90 47.17 -62.63
N GLY A 1062 -5.69 46.01 -62.01
CA GLY A 1062 -4.34 45.57 -61.69
C GLY A 1062 -3.57 45.31 -62.99
N GLN A 1063 -2.29 45.67 -63.05
CA GLN A 1063 -1.40 45.07 -64.04
C GLN A 1063 -1.32 43.59 -63.68
N GLY A 1064 -2.16 42.77 -64.31
CA GLY A 1064 -2.31 41.37 -63.94
C GLY A 1064 -1.19 40.62 -64.60
N VAL A 1065 -0.10 40.35 -63.88
CA VAL A 1065 1.05 39.74 -64.51
C VAL A 1065 1.28 38.35 -63.95
N VAL A 1066 0.75 37.37 -64.68
CA VAL A 1066 1.47 36.10 -64.83
C VAL A 1066 2.83 36.45 -65.43
N LYS A 1067 3.85 36.63 -64.59
CA LYS A 1067 5.15 37.17 -64.99
C LYS A 1067 6.15 36.05 -65.22
N ASN A 1068 6.78 36.08 -66.40
CA ASN A 1068 7.98 35.32 -66.74
C ASN A 1068 9.09 36.32 -67.09
N ASP A 1069 10.22 36.25 -66.38
CA ASP A 1069 11.28 37.27 -66.44
C ASP A 1069 12.25 37.13 -67.65
N ARG A 1070 11.99 36.23 -68.61
CA ARG A 1070 12.78 36.14 -69.87
C ARG A 1070 11.92 36.05 -71.13
N GLN A 1071 11.95 37.12 -71.95
CA GLN A 1071 11.25 37.20 -73.24
C GLN A 1071 11.80 36.25 -74.33
N GLU A 1072 12.93 35.56 -74.12
CA GLU A 1072 13.61 34.77 -75.18
C GLU A 1072 13.52 33.23 -75.07
N ILE A 1073 12.88 32.67 -74.03
CA ILE A 1073 12.68 31.19 -73.88
C ILE A 1073 11.18 30.83 -74.07
N ALA A 1074 10.47 31.67 -74.82
CA ALA A 1074 9.02 31.89 -74.72
C ALA A 1074 8.10 30.89 -75.45
N ALA A 1075 8.43 29.59 -75.54
CA ALA A 1075 7.48 28.62 -76.12
C ALA A 1075 7.37 27.25 -75.43
N LYS A 1076 8.26 26.88 -74.49
CA LYS A 1076 8.25 25.54 -73.86
C LYS A 1076 8.25 25.52 -72.33
N ALA A 1077 8.54 26.63 -71.66
CA ALA A 1077 8.69 26.67 -70.20
C ALA A 1077 7.39 27.00 -69.45
N PHE A 1078 6.50 27.78 -70.04
CA PHE A 1078 5.24 28.18 -69.41
C PHE A 1078 4.08 27.82 -70.34
N VAL A 1079 3.27 26.83 -69.96
CA VAL A 1079 2.09 26.42 -70.73
C VAL A 1079 0.86 26.94 -70.01
N LEU A 1080 0.41 28.12 -70.41
CA LEU A 1080 -0.93 28.61 -70.11
C LEU A 1080 -1.88 27.95 -71.12
N ALA A 1081 -2.51 26.84 -70.73
CA ALA A 1081 -3.47 26.18 -71.60
C ALA A 1081 -4.86 26.86 -71.50
N SER A 1082 -5.75 26.47 -72.40
CA SER A 1082 -7.11 27.03 -72.51
C SER A 1082 -7.92 26.85 -71.22
N SER A 1083 -8.93 27.70 -71.00
CA SER A 1083 -9.88 27.67 -69.87
C SER A 1083 -9.42 28.26 -68.54
N ASN A 1084 -8.57 29.29 -68.52
CA ASN A 1084 -8.39 30.13 -67.31
C ASN A 1084 -9.30 31.38 -67.39
N CYS A 1085 -9.80 31.83 -66.24
CA CYS A 1085 -10.60 33.06 -66.10
C CYS A 1085 -9.78 34.16 -65.43
N PHE A 1086 -9.76 35.36 -66.00
CA PHE A 1086 -9.08 36.53 -65.46
C PHE A 1086 -10.06 37.70 -65.33
N HIS A 1087 -10.18 38.25 -64.11
CA HIS A 1087 -11.06 39.37 -63.80
C HIS A 1087 -10.30 40.58 -63.25
N GLN A 1088 -10.55 41.76 -63.82
CA GLN A 1088 -9.90 43.05 -63.48
C GLN A 1088 -8.37 43.06 -63.67
N MET A 1089 -7.89 42.41 -64.73
CA MET A 1089 -6.47 42.35 -65.10
C MET A 1089 -6.23 43.02 -66.46
N SER A 1090 -5.26 43.95 -66.54
CA SER A 1090 -4.76 44.50 -67.82
C SER A 1090 -3.43 43.89 -68.22
N ASP A 1091 -3.23 43.75 -69.53
CA ASP A 1091 -1.98 43.41 -70.24
C ASP A 1091 -1.71 41.91 -70.45
N PHE A 1092 -2.45 41.32 -71.40
CA PHE A 1092 -2.20 39.98 -71.95
C PHE A 1092 -1.38 40.02 -73.26
N SER A 1093 -1.04 41.22 -73.75
CA SER A 1093 -0.72 41.51 -75.15
C SER A 1093 0.63 40.97 -75.64
N ASP A 1094 1.61 40.79 -74.75
CA ASP A 1094 3.02 40.58 -75.15
C ASP A 1094 3.68 39.30 -74.58
N LYS A 1095 2.92 38.30 -74.11
CA LYS A 1095 3.47 37.24 -73.22
C LYS A 1095 3.33 35.78 -73.65
N GLY A 1096 3.19 35.49 -74.96
CA GLY A 1096 3.29 34.11 -75.45
C GLY A 1096 2.14 33.19 -74.99
N ILE A 1097 0.95 33.75 -74.81
CA ILE A 1097 -0.28 33.00 -74.53
C ILE A 1097 -0.67 32.18 -75.78
N VAL A 1098 -0.69 30.85 -75.66
CA VAL A 1098 -1.07 29.93 -76.76
C VAL A 1098 -2.38 29.24 -76.40
N GLY A 1099 -3.53 29.75 -76.87
CA GLY A 1099 -4.84 29.09 -76.66
C GLY A 1099 -6.06 29.95 -77.03
N GLN A 1100 -7.14 29.33 -77.50
CA GLN A 1100 -8.34 29.99 -78.08
C GLN A 1100 -9.48 30.32 -77.08
N LYS A 1101 -9.36 30.00 -75.77
CA LYS A 1101 -10.48 30.08 -74.81
C LYS A 1101 -10.08 30.64 -73.44
N ILE A 1102 -9.72 31.93 -73.39
CA ILE A 1102 -9.52 32.68 -72.14
C ILE A 1102 -10.79 33.44 -71.80
N ILE A 1103 -11.24 33.38 -70.54
CA ILE A 1103 -12.40 34.13 -70.06
C ILE A 1103 -11.91 35.43 -69.43
N LEU A 1104 -12.22 36.56 -70.08
CA LEU A 1104 -11.93 37.90 -69.57
C LEU A 1104 -13.21 38.55 -69.05
N ALA A 1105 -13.82 37.94 -68.03
CA ALA A 1105 -15.11 38.35 -67.50
C ALA A 1105 -15.12 38.22 -65.97
N ASP A 1106 -16.10 38.85 -65.34
CA ASP A 1106 -16.37 38.62 -63.93
C ASP A 1106 -16.78 37.15 -63.70
N PRO A 1107 -16.02 36.38 -62.88
CA PRO A 1107 -16.40 35.02 -62.53
C PRO A 1107 -17.69 34.95 -61.69
N GLN A 1108 -18.27 36.08 -61.28
CA GLN A 1108 -19.48 36.18 -60.47
C GLN A 1108 -19.38 35.33 -59.19
N LEU A 1109 -18.24 35.43 -58.50
CA LEU A 1109 -18.02 34.69 -57.27
C LEU A 1109 -19.01 35.15 -56.19
N THR A 1110 -19.66 34.20 -55.52
CA THR A 1110 -20.47 34.46 -54.33
C THR A 1110 -19.58 34.87 -53.16
N LYS A 1111 -20.17 35.26 -52.02
CA LYS A 1111 -19.42 35.54 -50.78
C LYS A 1111 -18.60 34.34 -50.27
N THR A 1112 -18.94 33.13 -50.69
CA THR A 1112 -18.22 31.90 -50.35
C THR A 1112 -17.25 31.46 -51.44
N TYR A 1113 -16.99 32.30 -52.45
CA TYR A 1113 -16.15 31.98 -53.61
C TYR A 1113 -16.66 30.81 -54.45
N SER A 1114 -17.95 30.49 -54.36
CA SER A 1114 -18.63 29.59 -55.31
C SER A 1114 -19.03 30.38 -56.57
N LEU A 1115 -19.27 29.69 -57.68
CA LEU A 1115 -19.75 30.35 -58.89
C LEU A 1115 -21.21 30.80 -58.72
N GLY A 1116 -21.53 32.02 -59.15
CA GLY A 1116 -22.91 32.46 -59.28
C GLY A 1116 -23.63 31.71 -60.41
N PRO A 1117 -24.97 31.65 -60.41
CA PRO A 1117 -25.74 30.89 -61.40
C PRO A 1117 -25.58 31.36 -62.85
N ASN A 1118 -25.05 32.57 -63.08
CA ASN A 1118 -24.75 33.11 -64.40
C ASN A 1118 -23.25 33.30 -64.64
N SER A 1119 -22.41 32.61 -63.86
CA SER A 1119 -20.96 32.73 -64.00
C SER A 1119 -20.51 32.21 -65.36
N PRO A 1120 -19.61 32.93 -66.07
CA PRO A 1120 -19.00 32.43 -67.29
C PRO A 1120 -18.05 31.25 -67.05
N CYS A 1121 -17.74 30.93 -65.79
CA CYS A 1121 -16.85 29.83 -65.40
C CYS A 1121 -17.57 28.48 -65.27
N LEU A 1122 -18.92 28.47 -65.31
CA LEU A 1122 -19.72 27.25 -65.25
C LEU A 1122 -19.54 26.42 -66.52
N ASP A 1123 -19.33 25.12 -66.36
CA ASP A 1123 -19.09 24.14 -67.43
C ASP A 1123 -18.00 24.53 -68.46
N ALA A 1124 -17.05 25.38 -68.06
CA ALA A 1124 -16.11 26.02 -68.97
C ALA A 1124 -14.68 25.42 -68.94
N ALA A 1125 -14.39 24.55 -67.98
CA ALA A 1125 -13.06 23.97 -67.81
C ALA A 1125 -12.74 22.86 -68.82
N GLU A 1126 -11.46 22.71 -69.12
CA GLU A 1126 -10.92 21.59 -69.89
C GLU A 1126 -10.94 20.30 -69.04
N LEU A 1127 -11.24 19.15 -69.65
CA LEU A 1127 -11.12 17.84 -69.00
C LEU A 1127 -9.65 17.45 -68.82
N ILE A 1128 -9.20 17.36 -67.57
CA ILE A 1128 -7.87 16.88 -67.17
C ILE A 1128 -8.03 15.49 -66.54
N ARG A 1129 -7.43 14.49 -67.20
CA ARG A 1129 -7.50 13.09 -66.75
C ARG A 1129 -6.92 12.93 -65.34
N GLY A 1130 -7.69 12.36 -64.42
CA GLY A 1130 -7.27 12.14 -63.02
C GLY A 1130 -7.43 13.35 -62.09
N VAL A 1131 -8.04 14.46 -62.56
CA VAL A 1131 -8.29 15.68 -61.77
C VAL A 1131 -9.78 16.04 -61.77
N ASN A 1132 -10.50 15.69 -62.85
CA ASN A 1132 -11.91 16.00 -63.05
C ASN A 1132 -12.87 14.85 -62.66
N ASP A 1133 -12.38 13.81 -61.98
CA ASP A 1133 -13.14 12.58 -61.70
C ASP A 1133 -14.32 12.79 -60.73
N ALA A 1134 -14.49 13.98 -60.14
CA ALA A 1134 -15.53 14.33 -59.16
C ALA A 1134 -16.58 15.34 -59.66
N PHE A 1135 -16.59 15.69 -60.95
CA PHE A 1135 -17.51 16.72 -61.48
C PHE A 1135 -18.97 16.24 -61.65
N ARG A 1136 -19.94 17.15 -61.53
CA ARG A 1136 -21.39 16.91 -61.71
C ARG A 1136 -21.97 17.90 -62.74
N GLY A 1137 -22.25 17.48 -63.98
CA GLY A 1137 -22.84 18.35 -65.00
C GLY A 1137 -22.41 18.03 -66.44
N ALA A 1138 -22.38 19.03 -67.33
CA ALA A 1138 -22.06 18.88 -68.76
C ALA A 1138 -20.55 19.03 -69.08
N GLY A 1139 -19.80 19.77 -68.27
CA GLY A 1139 -18.34 19.85 -68.29
C GLY A 1139 -17.81 20.49 -66.99
N PRO A 1140 -16.57 20.27 -66.55
CA PRO A 1140 -16.10 20.79 -65.26
C PRO A 1140 -16.14 22.33 -65.17
N ASP A 1141 -16.26 22.87 -63.96
CA ASP A 1141 -16.17 24.31 -63.72
C ASP A 1141 -14.71 24.79 -63.66
N ILE A 1142 -14.48 26.05 -64.05
CA ILE A 1142 -13.19 26.73 -63.81
C ILE A 1142 -13.15 27.18 -62.35
N GLY A 1143 -12.03 26.94 -61.67
CA GLY A 1143 -11.81 27.35 -60.28
C GLY A 1143 -11.93 26.23 -59.24
N ALA A 1144 -11.77 26.61 -57.97
CA ALA A 1144 -11.60 25.69 -56.84
C ALA A 1144 -12.87 24.94 -56.42
N LYS A 1145 -14.04 25.51 -56.69
CA LYS A 1145 -15.33 24.98 -56.27
C LYS A 1145 -16.16 24.65 -57.50
N GLU A 1146 -16.61 23.41 -57.57
CA GLU A 1146 -17.69 23.00 -58.48
C GLU A 1146 -19.03 23.46 -57.88
N ASN A 1147 -19.96 23.90 -58.71
CA ASN A 1147 -21.29 24.35 -58.30
C ASN A 1147 -22.35 23.24 -58.35
#